data_AF-A0A4Q5RAQ3-F1
#
_entry.id   AF-A0A4Q5RAQ3-F1
#
_cell.length_a   1.000
_cell.length_b   1.000
_cell.length_c   1.000
_cell.angle_alpha   90.00
_cell.angle_beta   90.00
_cell.angle_gamma   90.00
#
_symmetry.space_group_name_H-M   'P 1'
#
loop_
_entity.id
_entity.type
_entity.pdbx_description
1 polymer ?
#
loop_
_entity_poly.entity_id
_entity_poly.type
_entity_poly.pdbx_seq_one_letter_code
_entity_poly.pdbx_strand_id
1 'polypeptide(L)'
;DKEMGYLIWKTMAEKKHTRFIVITDCCHSGTITRDLDDSGITDRMTPDAAEAISFEDYLGFDAEHNGVRYYYSREDPANGEKRATFRQGNHIHLAASRENQTAKELNIDGSKRGAFTHSILKILYAAEGRISYRDLVNKAGLLVKNLVSDQNPGLHINGSENKSAADDFFLTKISGAGAAFHVYHDARWKWCIKGGLIHGISTGDEIAIEGVGTSVVTGTPAADFSTIEQRPGMENETSIFEAKVTRQPNQPIEVSFDPAFKHNKKAVVEKLLSENQEMSLKLTKKHSGRFIIRNKGSLIFITKPGSIEPLIKPIDVNNEKDAMFLVERIILVNKWTALLELTQSSFFKRPYELNLYRNSVAGSHDIMNFKKISSGEMLNSFNYLEDEGGEWHQPSFRLSIKNTGQVPLWISNAYLGFDYSISTDFFENIQLLAPGNEAWLTFVNEGSQEDIILLNLDEKYADLGYNEITEYLKLFISTQAIDTDKLKQDGLELPVVRSKSIDDRSPSSLSAKKPAGAYNWSTETFGFRIVRPPGKTDIAPGKSTTLQSVVIAPHPSLKAKAMLVSSAITGRSDDAIPQPHTVNGNSFLEPFNFMAGTRSSEQVDMLELVDVEQSQSVNPETPLILNIPGTDLEDVVAIGYDAADNVYYPIGFGTEAGQIVIETLPEPTSSDPAITSKSFTGSVKLYFQKIIGQKLGFKFDYPRLAMVEVSNNLEVKFETGNELVSKKVAAAQNILLFVHGIIGDTESMVKCVRTQTATKSLVDKADLILSFDYENLHTTIEDNAALLKSRLEGVGITNNHSKNLIIVAHSMGGLVSRWFIEKLSGNSMVSKLVMLGTPNNGTPWADVRDMAETLLTYALNGAAFLKPWMFVLNIAGKIAGGAQVTLKQMDKDTGIYKALNDGTDPQIPYIIIAGNTQNIIPNYEKTASALQRIFTRLRKRGLYDTLDLVLFKQANDVAVTNKSIIECGNVTTWKHKPELVY
;
A
#
# COMPACT_ATOMS: atom_id res chain seq x y z
N ASP A 1 -34.93 31.55 -9.85
CA ASP A 1 -35.15 32.88 -10.45
C ASP A 1 -33.80 33.61 -10.54
N LYS A 2 -33.35 33.90 -11.77
CA LYS A 2 -32.02 34.47 -12.08
C LYS A 2 -31.95 35.96 -11.74
N GLU A 3 -33.08 36.64 -11.82
CA GLU A 3 -33.16 38.09 -11.58
C GLU A 3 -33.11 38.37 -10.08
N MET A 4 -33.80 37.54 -9.27
CA MET A 4 -33.69 37.60 -7.80
C MET A 4 -32.24 37.36 -7.35
N GLY A 5 -31.56 36.37 -7.94
CA GLY A 5 -30.15 36.11 -7.70
C GLY A 5 -29.26 37.33 -8.02
N TYR A 6 -29.50 38.02 -9.15
CA TYR A 6 -28.78 39.23 -9.54
C TYR A 6 -28.96 40.35 -8.52
N LEU A 7 -30.20 40.59 -8.11
CA LEU A 7 -30.54 41.65 -7.17
C LEU A 7 -29.88 41.40 -5.80
N ILE A 8 -29.87 40.15 -5.33
CA ILE A 8 -29.20 39.77 -4.09
C ILE A 8 -27.68 39.95 -4.24
N TRP A 9 -27.08 39.42 -5.30
CA TRP A 9 -25.63 39.53 -5.54
C TRP A 9 -25.16 40.98 -5.59
N LYS A 10 -25.83 41.82 -6.39
CA LYS A 10 -25.52 43.24 -6.51
C LYS A 10 -25.64 43.96 -5.16
N THR A 11 -26.73 43.73 -4.44
CA THR A 11 -26.95 44.37 -3.13
C THR A 11 -25.90 43.96 -2.11
N MET A 12 -25.55 42.67 -2.08
CA MET A 12 -24.60 42.13 -1.09
C MET A 12 -23.14 42.43 -1.42
N ALA A 13 -22.82 42.68 -2.69
CA ALA A 13 -21.51 43.21 -3.09
C ALA A 13 -21.22 44.57 -2.44
N GLU A 14 -22.25 45.42 -2.30
CA GLU A 14 -22.15 46.74 -1.65
C GLU A 14 -22.26 46.66 -0.12
N LYS A 15 -22.97 45.66 0.41
CA LYS A 15 -23.32 45.53 1.85
C LYS A 15 -22.64 44.35 2.54
N LYS A 16 -21.31 44.28 2.45
CA LYS A 16 -20.50 43.15 2.98
C LYS A 16 -20.65 42.82 4.47
N HIS A 17 -21.20 43.73 5.29
CA HIS A 17 -21.40 43.52 6.73
C HIS A 17 -22.84 43.18 7.14
N THR A 18 -23.79 43.19 6.19
CA THR A 18 -25.20 42.88 6.44
C THR A 18 -25.45 41.38 6.32
N ARG A 19 -26.26 40.81 7.21
CA ARG A 19 -26.78 39.44 7.04
C ARG A 19 -28.13 39.52 6.34
N PHE A 20 -28.20 39.00 5.12
CA PHE A 20 -29.43 38.99 4.33
C PHE A 20 -30.11 37.62 4.43
N ILE A 21 -31.40 37.61 4.74
CA ILE A 21 -32.16 36.39 4.99
C ILE A 21 -33.37 36.39 4.07
N VAL A 22 -33.49 35.32 3.28
CA VAL A 22 -34.58 35.11 2.33
C VAL A 22 -35.42 33.97 2.88
N ILE A 23 -36.72 34.18 3.04
CA ILE A 23 -37.67 33.12 3.43
C ILE A 23 -38.74 33.07 2.35
N THR A 24 -38.90 31.91 1.72
CA THR A 24 -39.80 31.76 0.57
C THR A 24 -40.76 30.61 0.80
N ASP A 25 -42.04 30.95 1.00
CA ASP A 25 -43.15 29.98 1.07
C ASP A 25 -43.93 29.96 -0.25
N CYS A 26 -43.33 29.33 -1.25
CA CYS A 26 -43.89 29.18 -2.61
C CYS A 26 -43.45 27.85 -3.22
N CYS A 27 -44.10 27.43 -4.31
CA CYS A 27 -43.72 26.22 -5.05
C CYS A 27 -42.31 26.37 -5.66
N HIS A 28 -41.56 25.26 -5.73
CA HIS A 28 -40.21 25.23 -6.30
C HIS A 28 -39.24 26.20 -5.59
N SER A 29 -39.50 26.51 -4.31
CA SER A 29 -38.77 27.55 -3.59
C SER A 29 -37.29 27.26 -3.41
N GLY A 30 -36.85 26.00 -3.55
CA GLY A 30 -35.45 25.59 -3.39
C GLY A 30 -34.50 26.18 -4.45
N THR A 31 -35.01 26.54 -5.63
CA THR A 31 -34.25 27.09 -6.76
C THR A 31 -34.68 28.51 -7.14
N ILE A 32 -35.49 29.17 -6.31
CA ILE A 32 -35.92 30.55 -6.57
C ILE A 32 -34.73 31.52 -6.65
N THR A 33 -33.53 31.13 -6.23
CA THR A 33 -32.29 31.89 -6.41
C THR A 33 -31.28 31.23 -7.38
N ARG A 34 -31.59 30.05 -7.97
CA ARG A 34 -30.70 29.24 -8.84
C ARG A 34 -31.48 28.37 -9.87
N ASP A 35 -31.64 28.89 -11.10
CA ASP A 35 -31.86 28.19 -12.41
C ASP A 35 -33.18 27.46 -12.83
N LEU A 36 -33.24 27.13 -14.14
CA LEU A 36 -34.29 26.60 -15.06
C LEU A 36 -34.54 25.07 -15.00
N ASP A 37 -35.81 24.62 -15.13
CA ASP A 37 -36.13 23.27 -15.65
C ASP A 37 -37.52 23.21 -16.32
N ASP A 38 -37.63 22.40 -17.38
CA ASP A 38 -38.73 22.27 -18.36
C ASP A 38 -39.53 20.97 -18.13
N SER A 39 -40.07 20.83 -16.92
CA SER A 39 -40.58 19.54 -16.40
C SER A 39 -42.03 19.20 -16.79
N GLY A 40 -42.68 19.96 -17.68
CA GLY A 40 -43.92 19.53 -18.33
C GLY A 40 -45.09 19.20 -17.40
N ILE A 41 -45.21 19.87 -16.25
CA ILE A 41 -46.33 19.73 -15.30
C ILE A 41 -47.01 21.09 -15.13
N THR A 42 -48.32 21.16 -15.35
CA THR A 42 -49.10 22.40 -15.21
C THR A 42 -49.48 22.64 -13.75
N ASP A 43 -48.72 23.52 -13.09
CA ASP A 43 -49.00 24.04 -11.76
C ASP A 43 -49.69 25.42 -11.79
N ARG A 44 -50.10 25.91 -10.62
CA ARG A 44 -50.79 27.20 -10.43
C ARG A 44 -49.84 28.37 -10.70
N MET A 45 -49.74 28.77 -11.96
CA MET A 45 -48.96 29.91 -12.41
C MET A 45 -49.88 31.10 -12.74
N THR A 46 -49.33 32.32 -12.71
CA THR A 46 -49.82 33.41 -13.57
C THR A 46 -49.82 32.88 -15.01
N PRO A 47 -50.78 33.22 -15.89
CA PRO A 47 -50.76 32.76 -17.27
C PRO A 47 -49.37 32.94 -17.88
N ASP A 48 -48.88 31.93 -18.59
CA ASP A 48 -47.59 32.01 -19.28
C ASP A 48 -47.53 33.34 -20.04
N ALA A 49 -46.42 34.07 -19.88
CA ALA A 49 -46.16 35.21 -20.72
C ALA A 49 -46.26 34.74 -22.17
N ALA A 50 -46.99 35.49 -23.01
CA ALA A 50 -47.27 35.09 -24.39
C ALA A 50 -46.00 34.90 -25.24
N GLU A 51 -44.86 35.36 -24.74
CA GLU A 51 -43.52 35.18 -25.31
C GLU A 51 -42.56 34.70 -24.22
N ALA A 52 -41.79 33.65 -24.53
CA ALA A 52 -40.69 33.20 -23.68
C ALA A 52 -39.56 34.26 -23.74
N ILE A 53 -39.18 34.79 -22.58
CA ILE A 53 -38.07 35.74 -22.46
C ILE A 53 -36.77 35.01 -22.81
N SER A 54 -35.97 35.55 -23.75
CA SER A 54 -34.68 34.95 -24.11
C SER A 54 -33.71 35.01 -22.93
N PHE A 55 -32.75 34.09 -22.89
CA PHE A 55 -31.78 34.00 -21.80
C PHE A 55 -31.00 35.31 -21.60
N GLU A 56 -30.75 36.02 -22.70
CA GLU A 56 -30.05 37.30 -22.76
C GLU A 56 -30.88 38.50 -22.25
N ASP A 57 -32.21 38.34 -22.18
CA ASP A 57 -33.14 39.41 -21.81
C ASP A 57 -33.46 39.44 -20.31
N TYR A 58 -33.05 38.42 -19.56
CA TYR A 58 -33.19 38.41 -18.11
C TYR A 58 -32.31 39.48 -17.46
N LEU A 59 -32.84 40.09 -16.41
CA LEU A 59 -32.11 41.07 -15.62
C LEU A 59 -30.81 40.45 -15.06
N GLY A 60 -29.68 41.10 -15.33
CA GLY A 60 -28.37 40.68 -14.85
C GLY A 60 -27.50 39.93 -15.87
N PHE A 61 -28.01 39.63 -17.07
CA PHE A 61 -27.23 39.02 -18.15
C PHE A 61 -26.11 39.97 -18.60
N ASP A 62 -24.86 39.48 -18.59
CA ASP A 62 -23.63 40.22 -18.88
C ASP A 62 -23.45 41.51 -18.05
N ALA A 63 -24.24 41.68 -16.98
CA ALA A 63 -24.18 42.84 -16.12
C ALA A 63 -22.91 42.78 -15.27
N GLU A 64 -22.13 43.85 -15.34
CA GLU A 64 -20.87 43.99 -14.61
C GLU A 64 -21.04 44.91 -13.40
N HIS A 65 -20.44 44.52 -12.27
CA HIS A 65 -20.32 45.35 -11.09
C HIS A 65 -18.91 45.16 -10.50
N ASN A 66 -18.16 46.25 -10.32
CA ASN A 66 -16.78 46.26 -9.84
C ASN A 66 -15.81 45.33 -10.62
N GLY A 67 -15.88 45.30 -11.95
CA GLY A 67 -15.00 44.44 -12.77
C GLY A 67 -15.45 42.98 -12.87
N VAL A 68 -16.60 42.64 -12.28
CA VAL A 68 -17.08 41.26 -12.14
C VAL A 68 -18.45 41.10 -12.78
N ARG A 69 -18.59 40.12 -13.69
CA ARG A 69 -19.87 39.78 -14.33
C ARG A 69 -20.70 38.81 -13.48
N TYR A 70 -22.02 39.01 -13.45
CA TYR A 70 -22.95 38.20 -12.66
C TYR A 70 -23.26 36.83 -13.29
N TYR A 71 -23.89 36.78 -14.47
CA TYR A 71 -23.97 35.55 -15.28
C TYR A 71 -23.74 35.82 -16.77
N TYR A 72 -23.17 34.81 -17.42
CA TYR A 72 -22.87 34.79 -18.85
C TYR A 72 -22.97 33.35 -19.37
N SER A 73 -23.13 33.19 -20.68
CA SER A 73 -23.12 31.88 -21.34
C SER A 73 -21.68 31.47 -21.67
N ARG A 74 -21.34 30.23 -21.32
CA ARG A 74 -20.08 29.57 -21.68
C ARG A 74 -20.40 28.35 -22.52
N GLU A 75 -19.71 28.18 -23.64
CA GLU A 75 -19.86 27.01 -24.49
C GLU A 75 -19.08 25.84 -23.86
N ASP A 76 -19.75 24.69 -23.70
CA ASP A 76 -19.15 23.45 -23.24
C ASP A 76 -18.22 22.93 -24.35
N PRO A 77 -16.90 22.84 -24.09
CA PRO A 77 -15.94 22.43 -25.11
C PRO A 77 -16.12 20.99 -25.59
N ALA A 78 -16.79 20.12 -24.82
CA ALA A 78 -16.91 18.70 -25.10
C ALA A 78 -18.06 18.36 -26.06
N ASN A 79 -19.15 19.15 -26.05
CA ASN A 79 -20.34 18.89 -26.85
C ASN A 79 -20.91 20.14 -27.56
N GLY A 80 -20.33 21.33 -27.34
CA GLY A 80 -20.79 22.60 -27.91
C GLY A 80 -22.05 23.17 -27.23
N GLU A 81 -22.52 22.59 -26.13
CA GLU A 81 -23.72 23.08 -25.45
C GLU A 81 -23.42 24.35 -24.65
N LYS A 82 -24.26 25.38 -24.79
CA LYS A 82 -24.15 26.61 -23.99
C LYS A 82 -24.64 26.36 -22.57
N ARG A 83 -23.76 26.48 -21.57
CA ARG A 83 -24.09 26.46 -20.14
C ARG A 83 -24.03 27.86 -19.55
N ALA A 84 -24.98 28.18 -18.68
CA ALA A 84 -24.99 29.43 -17.93
C ALA A 84 -24.09 29.31 -16.68
N THR A 85 -23.19 30.26 -16.48
CA THR A 85 -22.41 30.36 -15.23
C THR A 85 -22.96 31.51 -14.39
N PHE A 86 -23.25 31.30 -13.11
CA PHE A 86 -23.83 32.31 -12.21
C PHE A 86 -22.91 32.60 -11.03
N ARG A 87 -22.89 33.86 -10.56
CA ARG A 87 -22.38 34.21 -9.23
C ARG A 87 -23.49 34.18 -8.19
N GLN A 88 -23.14 34.11 -6.91
CA GLN A 88 -24.09 34.15 -5.81
C GLN A 88 -23.75 35.29 -4.84
N GLY A 89 -24.77 36.00 -4.36
CA GLY A 89 -24.65 36.95 -3.25
C GLY A 89 -24.68 36.26 -1.89
N ASN A 90 -24.06 36.87 -0.89
CA ASN A 90 -24.03 36.34 0.49
C ASN A 90 -25.42 36.43 1.13
N HIS A 91 -26.09 35.30 1.35
CA HIS A 91 -27.38 35.27 2.02
C HIS A 91 -27.71 33.90 2.62
N ILE A 92 -28.61 33.90 3.60
CA ILE A 92 -29.22 32.70 4.18
C ILE A 92 -30.61 32.55 3.59
N HIS A 93 -30.94 31.39 3.03
CA HIS A 93 -32.22 31.14 2.39
C HIS A 93 -32.94 29.94 3.02
N LEU A 94 -34.16 30.19 3.49
CA LEU A 94 -35.09 29.20 4.03
C LEU A 94 -36.19 28.98 2.99
N ALA A 95 -36.16 27.80 2.36
CA ALA A 95 -37.13 27.40 1.35
C ALA A 95 -38.21 26.50 1.96
N ALA A 96 -39.48 26.73 1.60
CA ALA A 96 -40.60 25.92 2.08
C ALA A 96 -40.70 24.53 1.44
N SER A 97 -40.12 24.38 0.26
CA SER A 97 -40.17 23.19 -0.59
C SER A 97 -38.92 23.11 -1.46
N ARG A 98 -38.57 21.90 -1.89
CA ARG A 98 -37.48 21.66 -2.85
C ARG A 98 -37.84 22.14 -4.25
N GLU A 99 -36.86 22.15 -5.14
CA GLU A 99 -36.99 22.55 -6.56
C GLU A 99 -38.05 21.77 -7.33
N ASN A 100 -38.28 20.51 -6.98
CA ASN A 100 -39.27 19.63 -7.62
C ASN A 100 -40.53 19.42 -6.76
N GLN A 101 -40.73 20.24 -5.74
CA GLN A 101 -41.85 20.13 -4.79
C GLN A 101 -42.64 21.44 -4.73
N THR A 102 -43.91 21.32 -4.37
CA THR A 102 -44.81 22.47 -4.22
C THR A 102 -45.04 22.79 -2.74
N ALA A 103 -45.07 24.06 -2.36
CA ALA A 103 -45.53 24.48 -1.04
C ALA A 103 -47.07 24.39 -0.94
N LYS A 104 -47.60 23.91 0.19
CA LYS A 104 -49.04 23.63 0.36
C LYS A 104 -49.70 24.59 1.37
N GLU A 105 -50.92 25.03 1.05
CA GLU A 105 -51.84 25.66 2.00
C GLU A 105 -52.83 24.63 2.56
N LEU A 106 -53.02 24.63 3.87
CA LEU A 106 -53.88 23.72 4.61
C LEU A 106 -54.82 24.49 5.53
N ASN A 107 -55.93 23.87 5.95
CA ASN A 107 -56.75 24.40 7.04
C ASN A 107 -56.18 23.89 8.37
N ILE A 108 -55.44 24.73 9.09
CA ILE A 108 -54.75 24.41 10.35
C ILE A 108 -55.33 25.32 11.44
N ASP A 109 -55.79 24.72 12.55
CA ASP A 109 -56.44 25.43 13.66
C ASP A 109 -57.62 26.31 13.22
N GLY A 110 -58.41 25.84 12.25
CA GLY A 110 -59.59 26.55 11.72
C GLY A 110 -59.28 27.76 10.83
N SER A 111 -58.02 27.96 10.43
CA SER A 111 -57.61 29.02 9.49
C SER A 111 -56.79 28.44 8.33
N LYS A 112 -56.93 29.04 7.15
CA LYS A 112 -56.10 28.69 5.98
C LYS A 112 -54.67 29.22 6.17
N ARG A 113 -53.67 28.34 6.20
CA ARG A 113 -52.26 28.66 6.46
C ARG A 113 -51.32 27.83 5.59
N GLY A 114 -50.16 28.38 5.22
CA GLY A 114 -49.08 27.61 4.60
C GLY A 114 -48.47 26.62 5.60
N ALA A 115 -48.26 25.38 5.17
CA ALA A 115 -47.73 24.31 6.04
C ALA A 115 -46.36 24.68 6.62
N PHE A 116 -45.49 25.27 5.80
CA PHE A 116 -44.16 25.72 6.21
C PHE A 116 -44.21 26.93 7.13
N THR A 117 -44.91 28.00 6.72
CA THR A 117 -45.05 29.22 7.55
C THR A 117 -45.63 28.90 8.92
N HIS A 118 -46.69 28.08 9.00
CA HIS A 118 -47.25 27.66 10.29
C HIS A 118 -46.22 26.92 11.16
N SER A 119 -45.47 25.99 10.56
CA SER A 119 -44.49 25.17 11.26
C SER A 119 -43.31 26.01 11.79
N ILE A 120 -42.74 26.91 10.98
CA ILE A 120 -41.68 27.82 11.43
C ILE A 120 -42.17 28.71 12.57
N LEU A 121 -43.35 29.31 12.45
CA LEU A 121 -43.89 30.19 13.49
C LEU A 121 -44.10 29.43 14.80
N LYS A 122 -44.66 28.22 14.74
CA LYS A 122 -44.85 27.36 15.93
C LYS A 122 -43.53 27.10 16.65
N ILE A 123 -42.47 26.76 15.92
CA ILE A 123 -41.14 26.51 16.48
C ILE A 123 -40.50 27.80 17.03
N LEU A 124 -40.58 28.91 16.30
CA LEU A 124 -40.03 30.19 16.76
C LEU A 124 -40.69 30.67 18.05
N TYR A 125 -42.02 30.55 18.17
CA TYR A 125 -42.73 30.90 19.39
C TYR A 125 -42.36 29.99 20.56
N ALA A 126 -42.27 28.67 20.32
CA ALA A 126 -41.89 27.71 21.35
C ALA A 126 -40.44 27.92 21.85
N ALA A 127 -39.53 28.32 20.97
CA ALA A 127 -38.13 28.56 21.30
C ALA A 127 -37.84 30.01 21.78
N GLU A 128 -38.85 30.88 21.86
CA GLU A 128 -38.69 32.32 22.11
C GLU A 128 -37.62 32.97 21.20
N GLY A 129 -37.53 32.50 19.95
CA GLY A 129 -36.52 32.91 18.97
C GLY A 129 -35.08 32.43 19.23
N ARG A 130 -34.81 31.68 20.31
CA ARG A 130 -33.48 31.11 20.63
C ARG A 130 -33.30 29.74 19.99
N ILE A 131 -33.25 29.71 18.67
CA ILE A 131 -33.05 28.48 17.89
C ILE A 131 -32.15 28.75 16.70
N SER A 132 -31.25 27.82 16.35
CA SER A 132 -30.38 27.97 15.18
C SER A 132 -31.18 27.91 13.87
N TYR A 133 -30.67 28.47 12.77
CA TYR A 133 -31.33 28.32 11.46
C TYR A 133 -31.49 26.85 11.07
N ARG A 134 -30.47 26.03 11.35
CA ARG A 134 -30.47 24.59 11.12
C ARG A 134 -31.56 23.91 11.91
N ASP A 135 -31.64 24.15 13.22
CA ASP A 135 -32.67 23.52 14.07
C ASP A 135 -34.07 24.04 13.73
N LEU A 136 -34.20 25.29 13.34
CA LEU A 136 -35.48 25.85 12.90
C LEU A 136 -36.00 25.14 11.65
N VAL A 137 -35.19 25.01 10.60
CA VAL A 137 -35.60 24.32 9.37
C VAL A 137 -35.78 22.83 9.60
N ASN A 138 -34.93 22.19 10.40
CA ASN A 138 -35.07 20.78 10.74
C ASN A 138 -36.36 20.50 11.52
N LYS A 139 -36.62 21.24 12.61
CA LYS A 139 -37.85 21.09 13.41
C LYS A 139 -39.09 21.45 12.60
N ALA A 140 -39.04 22.50 11.78
CA ALA A 140 -40.14 22.85 10.88
C ALA A 140 -40.38 21.76 9.82
N GLY A 141 -39.32 21.19 9.23
CA GLY A 141 -39.44 20.10 8.27
C GLY A 141 -40.08 18.85 8.85
N LEU A 142 -39.79 18.52 10.12
CA LEU A 142 -40.45 17.42 10.83
C LEU A 142 -41.95 17.67 11.02
N LEU A 143 -42.36 18.90 11.36
CA LEU A 143 -43.77 19.27 11.45
C LEU A 143 -44.47 19.27 10.08
N VAL A 144 -43.82 19.83 9.05
CA VAL A 144 -44.35 19.86 7.69
C VAL A 144 -44.59 18.44 7.18
N LYS A 145 -43.67 17.50 7.40
CA LYS A 145 -43.80 16.10 7.00
C LYS A 145 -45.04 15.41 7.61
N ASN A 146 -45.45 15.80 8.81
CA ASN A 146 -46.66 15.29 9.46
C ASN A 146 -47.96 15.93 8.92
N LEU A 147 -47.85 17.09 8.27
CA LEU A 147 -48.98 17.79 7.66
C LEU A 147 -49.16 17.39 6.19
N VAL A 148 -48.05 17.23 5.45
CA VAL A 148 -47.99 16.97 4.01
C VAL A 148 -46.80 16.07 3.66
N SER A 149 -47.06 15.03 2.86
CA SER A 149 -46.05 14.00 2.52
C SER A 149 -44.98 14.49 1.54
N ASP A 150 -45.33 15.40 0.63
CA ASP A 150 -44.50 15.83 -0.50
C ASP A 150 -44.10 17.30 -0.40
N GLN A 151 -43.58 17.70 0.75
CA GLN A 151 -43.04 19.04 0.98
C GLN A 151 -41.88 18.98 1.99
N ASN A 152 -40.66 19.27 1.52
CA ASN A 152 -39.46 19.24 2.33
C ASN A 152 -38.82 20.64 2.37
N PRO A 153 -38.86 21.33 3.52
CA PRO A 153 -38.14 22.58 3.68
C PRO A 153 -36.62 22.42 3.52
N GLY A 154 -35.97 23.49 3.05
CA GLY A 154 -34.53 23.56 2.80
C GLY A 154 -33.88 24.77 3.47
N LEU A 155 -32.61 24.61 3.82
CA LEU A 155 -31.73 25.68 4.28
C LEU A 155 -30.53 25.78 3.34
N HIS A 156 -30.29 26.96 2.79
CA HIS A 156 -29.17 27.23 1.90
C HIS A 156 -28.35 28.42 2.44
N ILE A 157 -27.05 28.20 2.65
CA ILE A 157 -26.08 29.27 2.94
C ILE A 157 -25.35 29.56 1.64
N ASN A 158 -25.62 30.73 1.05
CA ASN A 158 -25.24 31.06 -0.32
C ASN A 158 -24.13 32.13 -0.35
N GLY A 159 -23.37 32.15 -1.45
CA GLY A 159 -22.24 33.05 -1.64
C GLY A 159 -21.01 32.68 -0.82
N SER A 160 -20.30 33.68 -0.30
CA SER A 160 -19.12 33.54 0.57
C SER A 160 -19.45 33.66 2.07
N GLU A 161 -20.73 33.53 2.46
CA GLU A 161 -21.12 33.52 3.88
C GLU A 161 -20.56 32.26 4.55
N ASN A 162 -20.11 32.38 5.80
CA ASN A 162 -19.57 31.22 6.53
C ASN A 162 -20.67 30.17 6.70
N LYS A 163 -20.43 28.92 6.26
CA LYS A 163 -21.38 27.82 6.39
C LYS A 163 -21.76 27.51 7.85
N SER A 164 -20.92 27.88 8.82
CA SER A 164 -21.26 27.82 10.26
C SER A 164 -22.43 28.74 10.63
N ALA A 165 -22.80 29.70 9.79
CA ALA A 165 -23.96 30.57 10.02
C ALA A 165 -25.28 29.78 10.10
N ALA A 166 -25.33 28.55 9.60
CA ALA A 166 -26.46 27.64 9.81
C ALA A 166 -26.71 27.35 11.31
N ASP A 167 -25.66 27.38 12.14
CA ASP A 167 -25.69 27.11 13.58
C ASP A 167 -25.90 28.38 14.43
N ASP A 168 -25.95 29.55 13.81
CA ASP A 168 -26.26 30.80 14.51
C ASP A 168 -27.74 30.86 14.89
N PHE A 169 -28.04 31.39 16.08
CA PHE A 169 -29.43 31.66 16.47
C PHE A 169 -30.09 32.58 15.45
N PHE A 170 -31.35 32.27 15.12
CA PHE A 170 -32.17 32.97 14.16
C PHE A 170 -32.11 34.50 14.38
N LEU A 171 -31.83 35.25 13.30
CA LEU A 171 -31.61 36.71 13.28
C LEU A 171 -30.39 37.22 14.09
N THR A 172 -29.52 36.35 14.60
CA THR A 172 -28.30 36.73 15.31
C THR A 172 -27.04 36.25 14.58
N LYS A 173 -25.86 36.56 15.14
CA LYS A 173 -24.55 35.97 14.80
C LYS A 173 -23.95 35.19 15.99
N ILE A 174 -24.80 34.71 16.89
CA ILE A 174 -24.41 33.97 18.09
C ILE A 174 -24.65 32.49 17.81
N SER A 175 -23.60 31.67 17.84
CA SER A 175 -23.71 30.23 17.62
C SER A 175 -24.41 29.52 18.78
N GLY A 176 -25.35 28.64 18.46
CA GLY A 176 -25.99 27.75 19.44
C GLY A 176 -25.03 26.65 19.92
N ALA A 177 -25.23 26.15 21.15
CA ALA A 177 -24.46 25.02 21.66
C ALA A 177 -24.81 23.71 20.91
N GLY A 178 -23.86 22.78 20.86
CA GLY A 178 -23.81 21.62 19.95
C GLY A 178 -25.08 20.76 19.83
N ALA A 179 -25.27 20.22 18.62
CA ALA A 179 -26.50 19.60 18.14
C ALA A 179 -26.94 18.37 18.93
N ALA A 180 -27.98 18.52 19.76
CA ALA A 180 -28.79 17.40 20.20
C ALA A 180 -29.46 16.69 18.99
N PHE A 181 -29.79 15.41 19.13
CA PHE A 181 -30.66 14.73 18.18
C PHE A 181 -32.11 15.11 18.45
N HIS A 182 -32.92 15.19 17.39
CA HIS A 182 -34.34 15.46 17.53
C HIS A 182 -35.12 14.16 17.55
N VAL A 183 -36.02 14.01 18.52
CA VAL A 183 -37.00 12.93 18.58
C VAL A 183 -38.35 13.46 18.12
N TYR A 184 -39.00 12.72 17.22
CA TYR A 184 -40.25 13.11 16.57
C TYR A 184 -41.11 11.89 16.27
N HIS A 185 -42.40 12.11 16.02
CA HIS A 185 -43.31 11.06 15.58
C HIS A 185 -43.45 11.07 14.05
N ASP A 186 -43.22 9.92 13.41
CA ASP A 186 -43.44 9.66 11.99
C ASP A 186 -44.71 8.81 11.81
N ALA A 187 -45.55 9.15 10.83
CA ALA A 187 -46.83 8.46 10.61
C ALA A 187 -46.68 6.93 10.39
N ARG A 188 -45.60 6.51 9.72
CA ARG A 188 -45.31 5.11 9.40
C ARG A 188 -44.49 4.43 10.49
N TRP A 189 -43.46 5.11 10.98
CA TRP A 189 -42.44 4.53 11.86
C TRP A 189 -42.64 4.85 13.35
N LYS A 190 -43.69 5.60 13.69
CA LYS A 190 -43.99 6.07 15.06
C LYS A 190 -42.84 6.92 15.60
N TRP A 191 -42.49 6.79 16.88
CA TRP A 191 -41.43 7.61 17.48
C TRP A 191 -40.05 7.25 16.90
N CYS A 192 -39.38 8.28 16.40
CA CYS A 192 -38.11 8.21 15.72
C CYS A 192 -37.13 9.24 16.31
N ILE A 193 -35.84 8.92 16.26
CA ILE A 193 -34.74 9.85 16.49
C ILE A 193 -34.10 10.19 15.14
N LYS A 194 -33.84 11.47 14.87
CA LYS A 194 -33.16 11.96 13.65
C LYS A 194 -31.64 11.72 13.72
N GLY A 195 -31.29 10.47 13.95
CA GLY A 195 -29.94 9.91 13.92
C GLY A 195 -30.01 8.41 13.62
N GLY A 196 -29.11 7.92 12.79
CA GLY A 196 -29.11 6.56 12.23
C GLY A 196 -27.73 5.91 12.18
N LEU A 197 -27.57 4.84 11.40
CA LEU A 197 -26.33 4.08 11.30
C LEU A 197 -25.12 4.93 10.89
N ILE A 198 -25.31 5.96 10.05
CA ILE A 198 -24.21 6.88 9.66
C ILE A 198 -23.68 7.69 10.85
N HIS A 199 -24.51 7.88 11.88
CA HIS A 199 -24.17 8.54 13.14
C HIS A 199 -23.66 7.54 14.20
N GLY A 200 -23.53 6.27 13.83
CA GLY A 200 -23.17 5.18 14.74
C GLY A 200 -24.32 4.76 15.67
N ILE A 201 -25.58 5.06 15.32
CA ILE A 201 -26.77 4.68 16.08
C ILE A 201 -27.35 3.38 15.53
N SER A 202 -27.58 2.42 16.40
CA SER A 202 -27.94 1.04 16.08
C SER A 202 -29.01 0.51 17.04
N THR A 203 -29.68 -0.57 16.62
CA THR A 203 -30.69 -1.23 17.46
C THR A 203 -30.10 -1.66 18.80
N GLY A 204 -30.77 -1.29 19.87
CA GLY A 204 -30.31 -1.45 21.24
C GLY A 204 -29.91 -0.12 21.87
N ASP A 205 -29.35 0.83 21.13
CA ASP A 205 -28.76 2.02 21.75
C ASP A 205 -29.73 2.77 22.69
N GLU A 206 -29.26 3.10 23.88
CA GLU A 206 -30.03 3.95 24.80
C GLU A 206 -29.94 5.41 24.35
N ILE A 207 -31.02 6.14 24.56
CA ILE A 207 -31.12 7.57 24.28
C ILE A 207 -31.71 8.29 25.49
N ALA A 208 -31.06 9.35 25.96
CA ALA A 208 -31.58 10.23 26.99
C ALA A 208 -32.39 11.35 26.31
N ILE A 209 -33.70 11.35 26.51
CA ILE A 209 -34.64 12.35 25.97
C ILE A 209 -34.91 13.41 27.05
N GLU A 210 -34.65 14.67 26.73
CA GLU A 210 -34.84 15.79 27.65
C GLU A 210 -36.31 15.91 28.05
N GLY A 211 -36.57 16.01 29.36
CA GLY A 211 -37.92 16.10 29.92
C GLY A 211 -38.72 14.80 29.94
N VAL A 212 -38.20 13.70 29.39
CA VAL A 212 -38.89 12.39 29.30
C VAL A 212 -38.12 11.28 30.03
N GLY A 213 -36.80 11.23 29.88
CA GLY A 213 -35.94 10.17 30.43
C GLY A 213 -35.35 9.24 29.35
N THR A 214 -34.93 8.04 29.73
CA THR A 214 -34.22 7.12 28.82
C THR A 214 -35.18 6.31 27.94
N SER A 215 -34.93 6.28 26.63
CA SER A 215 -35.57 5.38 25.65
C SER A 215 -34.51 4.50 24.97
N VAL A 216 -34.94 3.55 24.13
CA VAL A 216 -34.11 2.55 23.47
C VAL A 216 -34.39 2.56 21.97
N VAL A 217 -33.34 2.49 21.15
CA VAL A 217 -33.45 2.35 19.69
C VAL A 217 -33.92 0.95 19.34
N THR A 218 -35.04 0.85 18.63
CA THR A 218 -35.69 -0.41 18.26
C THR A 218 -35.38 -0.87 16.84
N GLY A 219 -34.83 0.00 15.99
CA GLY A 219 -34.58 -0.29 14.57
C GLY A 219 -33.97 0.90 13.82
N THR A 220 -33.30 0.64 12.71
CA THR A 220 -32.66 1.70 11.88
C THR A 220 -33.15 1.59 10.43
N PRO A 221 -34.34 2.13 10.11
CA PRO A 221 -34.97 1.96 8.80
C PRO A 221 -34.32 2.80 7.68
N ALA A 222 -33.38 3.68 8.02
CA ALA A 222 -32.71 4.61 7.13
C ALA A 222 -31.26 4.85 7.55
N ALA A 223 -30.48 5.50 6.68
CA ALA A 223 -29.11 5.90 6.98
C ALA A 223 -29.03 6.88 8.17
N ASP A 224 -29.94 7.85 8.24
CA ASP A 224 -29.85 9.05 9.09
C ASP A 224 -30.96 9.15 10.17
N PHE A 225 -31.81 8.13 10.33
CA PHE A 225 -32.78 8.08 11.44
C PHE A 225 -33.05 6.65 11.92
N SER A 226 -33.50 6.54 13.18
CA SER A 226 -33.80 5.27 13.86
C SER A 226 -35.16 5.33 14.56
N THR A 227 -35.83 4.19 14.72
CA THR A 227 -37.05 4.06 15.54
C THR A 227 -36.69 3.84 17.00
N ILE A 228 -37.54 4.32 17.90
CA ILE A 228 -37.30 4.27 19.35
C ILE A 228 -38.53 3.76 20.10
N GLU A 229 -38.33 3.29 21.33
CA GLU A 229 -39.43 2.89 22.21
C GLU A 229 -40.18 4.13 22.74
N GLN A 230 -41.51 4.12 22.69
CA GLN A 230 -42.31 5.21 23.26
C GLN A 230 -42.20 5.20 24.80
N ARG A 231 -42.11 6.38 25.40
CA ARG A 231 -42.07 6.58 26.86
C ARG A 231 -43.24 7.45 27.34
N PRO A 232 -43.66 7.33 28.62
CA PRO A 232 -44.61 8.28 29.23
C PRO A 232 -44.11 9.72 29.08
N GLY A 233 -45.00 10.65 28.69
CA GLY A 233 -44.64 12.04 28.32
C GLY A 233 -44.51 12.27 26.82
N MET A 234 -44.63 11.23 26.00
CA MET A 234 -44.60 11.28 24.53
C MET A 234 -45.96 10.97 23.91
N GLU A 235 -47.06 11.46 24.51
CA GLU A 235 -48.42 11.21 24.03
C GLU A 235 -48.83 12.14 22.87
N ASN A 236 -48.27 13.35 22.83
CA ASN A 236 -48.54 14.31 21.77
C ASN A 236 -47.63 14.04 20.55
N GLU A 237 -48.20 13.47 19.49
CA GLU A 237 -47.50 13.14 18.23
C GLU A 237 -46.94 14.38 17.48
N THR A 238 -47.29 15.60 17.89
CA THR A 238 -46.72 16.82 17.31
C THR A 238 -45.54 17.39 18.12
N SER A 239 -45.20 16.78 19.26
CA SER A 239 -44.06 17.19 20.08
C SER A 239 -42.73 16.78 19.44
N ILE A 240 -41.74 17.67 19.58
CA ILE A 240 -40.34 17.39 19.22
C ILE A 240 -39.52 17.51 20.51
N PHE A 241 -38.72 16.49 20.79
CA PHE A 241 -37.84 16.47 21.95
C PHE A 241 -36.37 16.53 21.52
N GLU A 242 -35.53 17.04 22.39
CA GLU A 242 -34.08 16.93 22.25
C GLU A 242 -33.59 15.67 22.96
N ALA A 243 -32.65 14.98 22.33
CA ALA A 243 -32.12 13.73 22.82
C ALA A 243 -30.62 13.62 22.61
N LYS A 244 -29.96 12.97 23.55
CA LYS A 244 -28.57 12.54 23.44
C LYS A 244 -28.54 11.02 23.37
N VAL A 245 -27.71 10.47 22.48
CA VAL A 245 -27.52 9.02 22.39
C VAL A 245 -26.51 8.61 23.46
N THR A 246 -26.90 7.70 24.34
CA THR A 246 -26.05 7.15 25.40
C THR A 246 -25.46 5.77 25.07
N ARG A 247 -25.85 5.18 23.92
CA ARG A 247 -25.40 3.89 23.33
C ARG A 247 -25.59 2.65 24.23
N GLN A 248 -25.72 1.46 23.63
CA GLN A 248 -25.81 0.20 24.37
C GLN A 248 -24.44 -0.46 24.65
N PRO A 249 -24.27 -1.23 25.75
CA PRO A 249 -23.02 -1.85 26.24
C PRO A 249 -22.32 -2.87 25.32
N ASN A 250 -22.77 -3.05 24.08
CA ASN A 250 -22.43 -4.24 23.28
C ASN A 250 -21.35 -3.98 22.22
N GLN A 251 -20.97 -2.73 21.95
CA GLN A 251 -19.78 -2.38 21.15
C GLN A 251 -19.05 -1.15 21.70
N PRO A 252 -18.51 -1.24 22.92
CA PRO A 252 -17.73 -0.15 23.45
C PRO A 252 -16.43 0.02 22.66
N ILE A 253 -15.96 1.26 22.57
CA ILE A 253 -14.62 1.56 22.02
C ILE A 253 -13.61 1.00 23.01
N GLU A 254 -13.02 -0.13 22.67
CA GLU A 254 -12.06 -0.78 23.53
C GLU A 254 -10.75 0.02 23.54
N VAL A 255 -10.34 0.48 24.72
CA VAL A 255 -9.07 1.16 24.93
C VAL A 255 -8.27 0.45 26.00
N SER A 256 -6.95 0.44 25.86
CA SER A 256 -6.08 -0.14 26.89
C SER A 256 -4.85 0.71 27.11
N PHE A 257 -4.34 0.72 28.35
CA PHE A 257 -3.05 1.31 28.64
C PHE A 257 -1.93 0.36 28.23
N ASP A 258 -0.85 0.93 27.71
CA ASP A 258 0.40 0.20 27.55
C ASP A 258 0.92 -0.31 28.93
N PRO A 259 1.47 -1.53 29.04
CA PRO A 259 2.06 -2.04 30.27
C PRO A 259 3.20 -1.18 30.83
N ALA A 260 3.95 -0.51 29.96
CA ALA A 260 5.00 0.42 30.32
C ALA A 260 4.48 1.82 30.68
N PHE A 261 3.17 2.06 30.63
CA PHE A 261 2.57 3.34 30.96
C PHE A 261 2.82 3.73 32.43
N LYS A 262 3.53 4.84 32.62
CA LYS A 262 3.95 5.37 33.92
C LYS A 262 3.64 6.87 33.99
N HIS A 263 2.46 7.22 34.49
CA HIS A 263 2.01 8.60 34.65
C HIS A 263 1.19 8.79 35.94
N ASN A 264 1.40 9.90 36.67
CA ASN A 264 0.72 10.18 37.95
C ASN A 264 -0.80 10.43 37.78
N LYS A 265 -1.25 10.83 36.59
CA LYS A 265 -2.68 11.02 36.26
C LYS A 265 -3.38 9.78 35.70
N LYS A 266 -2.72 8.60 35.71
CA LYS A 266 -3.32 7.36 35.21
C LYS A 266 -4.71 7.10 35.80
N ALA A 267 -4.85 7.20 37.12
CA ALA A 267 -6.11 6.94 37.81
C ALA A 267 -7.23 7.92 37.42
N VAL A 268 -6.88 9.19 37.11
CA VAL A 268 -7.85 10.19 36.63
C VAL A 268 -8.34 9.83 35.23
N VAL A 269 -7.43 9.46 34.33
CA VAL A 269 -7.81 9.02 32.97
C VAL A 269 -8.61 7.72 33.03
N GLU A 270 -8.22 6.74 33.85
CA GLU A 270 -8.98 5.50 34.06
C GLU A 270 -10.38 5.77 34.60
N LYS A 271 -10.51 6.65 35.60
CA LYS A 271 -11.80 7.07 36.16
C LYS A 271 -12.67 7.70 35.07
N LEU A 272 -12.16 8.68 34.34
CA LEU A 272 -12.88 9.35 33.25
C LEU A 272 -13.31 8.36 32.16
N LEU A 273 -12.45 7.41 31.77
CA LEU A 273 -12.82 6.37 30.79
C LEU A 273 -13.91 5.44 31.33
N SER A 274 -13.90 5.11 32.62
CA SER A 274 -14.88 4.22 33.25
C SER A 274 -16.23 4.88 33.55
N GLU A 275 -16.23 6.19 33.83
CA GLU A 275 -17.41 6.99 34.15
C GLU A 275 -18.05 7.64 32.91
N ASN A 276 -17.42 7.50 31.73
CA ASN A 276 -17.94 8.05 30.48
C ASN A 276 -19.15 7.25 29.96
N GLN A 277 -20.30 7.44 30.60
CA GLN A 277 -21.57 6.86 30.17
C GLN A 277 -22.09 7.45 28.86
N GLU A 278 -21.65 8.65 28.48
CA GLU A 278 -22.13 9.30 27.25
C GLU A 278 -21.55 8.67 25.97
N MET A 279 -20.36 8.04 26.01
CA MET A 279 -19.59 7.75 24.79
C MET A 279 -19.01 6.32 24.68
N SER A 280 -19.40 5.40 25.58
CA SER A 280 -19.13 3.95 25.50
C SER A 280 -17.65 3.57 25.31
N LEU A 281 -16.72 4.23 25.99
CA LEU A 281 -15.33 3.75 26.07
C LEU A 281 -15.25 2.61 27.09
N LYS A 282 -14.58 1.50 26.75
CA LYS A 282 -14.36 0.40 27.70
C LYS A 282 -12.88 0.11 27.83
N LEU A 283 -12.41 0.12 29.08
CA LEU A 283 -11.07 -0.33 29.40
C LEU A 283 -10.99 -1.86 29.25
N THR A 284 -10.05 -2.36 28.44
CA THR A 284 -9.81 -3.80 28.27
C THR A 284 -8.50 -4.27 28.90
N LYS A 285 -8.23 -5.58 28.82
CA LYS A 285 -6.96 -6.16 29.27
C LYS A 285 -5.79 -5.51 28.50
N LYS A 286 -4.63 -5.41 29.14
CA LYS A 286 -3.42 -4.77 28.59
C LYS A 286 -3.16 -5.24 27.14
N HIS A 287 -3.00 -4.29 26.21
CA HIS A 287 -2.70 -4.50 24.78
C HIS A 287 -3.81 -5.10 23.88
N SER A 288 -5.09 -5.07 24.27
CA SER A 288 -6.16 -5.70 23.47
C SER A 288 -7.24 -4.76 22.95
N GLY A 289 -7.14 -3.45 23.20
CA GLY A 289 -8.13 -2.46 22.73
C GLY A 289 -7.85 -1.90 21.33
N ARG A 290 -8.89 -1.35 20.69
CA ARG A 290 -8.85 -0.61 19.41
C ARG A 290 -7.85 0.55 19.40
N PHE A 291 -7.62 1.19 20.55
CA PHE A 291 -6.54 2.16 20.74
C PHE A 291 -5.72 1.84 22.00
N ILE A 292 -4.40 2.06 21.90
CA ILE A 292 -3.46 1.90 23.02
C ILE A 292 -3.02 3.27 23.53
N ILE A 293 -3.28 3.56 24.80
CA ILE A 293 -2.86 4.79 25.49
C ILE A 293 -1.43 4.59 26.00
N ARG A 294 -0.54 5.48 25.58
CA ARG A 294 0.90 5.47 25.86
C ARG A 294 1.32 6.80 26.50
N ASN A 295 2.48 6.80 27.17
CA ASN A 295 3.08 8.05 27.61
C ASN A 295 4.60 8.08 27.37
N LYS A 296 5.14 9.29 27.23
CA LYS A 296 6.57 9.58 27.19
C LYS A 296 6.83 10.82 28.03
N GLY A 297 7.38 10.63 29.23
CA GLY A 297 7.42 11.71 30.23
C GLY A 297 5.99 12.07 30.68
N SER A 298 5.66 13.36 30.69
CA SER A 298 4.32 13.88 31.02
C SER A 298 3.33 13.84 29.84
N LEU A 299 3.82 13.60 28.63
CA LEU A 299 3.00 13.57 27.42
C LEU A 299 2.28 12.22 27.29
N ILE A 300 0.96 12.25 27.13
CA ILE A 300 0.09 11.10 26.86
C ILE A 300 -0.40 11.16 25.41
N PHE A 301 -0.44 10.01 24.74
CA PHE A 301 -0.90 9.89 23.36
C PHE A 301 -1.55 8.53 23.10
N ILE A 302 -2.26 8.41 21.97
CA ILE A 302 -2.90 7.18 21.53
C ILE A 302 -2.27 6.63 20.26
N THR A 303 -2.30 5.31 20.10
CA THR A 303 -1.72 4.56 18.98
C THR A 303 -2.68 3.44 18.55
N LYS A 304 -2.53 2.92 17.33
CA LYS A 304 -3.16 1.65 16.94
C LYS A 304 -2.47 0.46 17.66
N PRO A 305 -3.12 -0.71 17.78
CA PRO A 305 -2.44 -1.94 18.19
C PRO A 305 -1.25 -2.24 17.27
N GLY A 306 -0.12 -2.69 17.83
CA GLY A 306 1.11 -2.95 17.06
C GLY A 306 1.93 -1.70 16.69
N SER A 307 1.36 -0.51 16.86
CA SER A 307 2.03 0.78 16.65
C SER A 307 2.65 1.33 17.92
N ILE A 308 3.72 2.11 17.76
CA ILE A 308 4.20 3.05 18.79
C ILE A 308 4.06 4.53 18.37
N GLU A 309 3.62 4.81 17.16
CA GLU A 309 3.47 6.17 16.61
C GLU A 309 2.18 6.82 17.10
N PRO A 310 2.25 8.03 17.68
CA PRO A 310 1.05 8.78 18.06
C PRO A 310 0.12 8.97 16.86
N LEU A 311 -1.19 8.80 17.03
CA LEU A 311 -2.18 9.12 16.00
C LEU A 311 -2.42 10.62 15.86
N ILE A 312 -2.38 11.31 17.00
CA ILE A 312 -2.56 12.75 17.19
C ILE A 312 -1.38 13.32 17.99
N LYS A 313 -1.23 14.64 18.01
CA LYS A 313 -0.21 15.32 18.80
C LYS A 313 -0.28 14.88 20.28
N PRO A 314 0.84 14.49 20.90
CA PRO A 314 0.86 14.14 22.32
C PRO A 314 0.41 15.29 23.21
N ILE A 315 -0.39 14.98 24.23
CA ILE A 315 -1.03 15.94 25.12
C ILE A 315 -0.33 15.89 26.49
N ASP A 316 0.02 17.05 27.02
CA ASP A 316 0.56 17.18 28.38
C ASP A 316 -0.59 17.18 29.40
N VAL A 317 -0.73 16.13 30.19
CA VAL A 317 -1.89 15.95 31.08
C VAL A 317 -1.53 16.30 32.52
N ASN A 318 -1.76 17.57 32.89
CA ASN A 318 -1.41 18.11 34.20
C ASN A 318 -2.62 18.17 35.15
N ASN A 319 -3.83 18.31 34.62
CA ASN A 319 -5.07 18.43 35.38
C ASN A 319 -6.22 17.59 34.78
N GLU A 320 -7.39 17.61 35.42
CA GLU A 320 -8.57 16.84 34.99
C GLU A 320 -9.14 17.34 33.66
N LYS A 321 -9.07 18.64 33.37
CA LYS A 321 -9.50 19.21 32.08
C LYS A 321 -8.65 18.68 30.93
N ASP A 322 -7.33 18.55 31.13
CA ASP A 322 -6.42 17.98 30.11
C ASP A 322 -6.74 16.50 29.86
N ALA A 323 -7.15 15.77 30.91
CA ALA A 323 -7.58 14.38 30.80
C ALA A 323 -8.92 14.25 30.08
N MET A 324 -9.88 15.14 30.34
CA MET A 324 -11.13 15.23 29.57
C MET A 324 -10.86 15.55 28.09
N PHE A 325 -9.95 16.51 27.84
CA PHE A 325 -9.51 16.88 26.50
C PHE A 325 -8.92 15.68 25.76
N LEU A 326 -8.04 14.89 26.39
CA LEU A 326 -7.51 13.64 25.82
C LEU A 326 -8.62 12.65 25.46
N VAL A 327 -9.57 12.40 26.38
CA VAL A 327 -10.68 11.47 26.16
C VAL A 327 -11.54 11.91 24.97
N GLU A 328 -11.85 13.20 24.87
CA GLU A 328 -12.59 13.77 23.73
C GLU A 328 -11.87 13.49 22.39
N ARG A 329 -10.54 13.60 22.31
CA ARG A 329 -9.81 13.35 21.05
C ARG A 329 -9.84 11.86 20.67
N ILE A 330 -9.82 10.95 21.63
CA ILE A 330 -10.00 9.51 21.38
C ILE A 330 -11.35 9.25 20.71
N ILE A 331 -12.40 9.95 21.15
CA ILE A 331 -13.75 9.84 20.60
C ILE A 331 -13.81 10.37 19.18
N LEU A 332 -13.20 11.52 18.90
CA LEU A 332 -13.15 12.12 17.56
C LEU A 332 -12.39 11.23 16.56
N VAL A 333 -11.24 10.67 16.97
CA VAL A 333 -10.50 9.67 16.16
C VAL A 333 -11.38 8.45 15.90
N ASN A 334 -12.12 7.98 16.90
CA ASN A 334 -13.02 6.85 16.72
C ASN A 334 -14.21 7.17 15.80
N LYS A 335 -14.83 8.35 15.91
CA LYS A 335 -15.93 8.78 15.03
C LYS A 335 -15.49 8.72 13.56
N TRP A 336 -14.33 9.30 13.26
CA TRP A 336 -13.73 9.25 11.92
C TRP A 336 -13.45 7.82 11.47
N THR A 337 -12.82 7.01 12.32
CA THR A 337 -12.44 5.63 11.96
C THR A 337 -13.67 4.74 11.75
N ALA A 338 -14.69 4.84 12.62
CA ALA A 338 -15.93 4.09 12.49
C ALA A 338 -16.70 4.51 11.22
N LEU A 339 -16.67 5.79 10.86
CA LEU A 339 -17.26 6.27 9.62
C LEU A 339 -16.53 5.70 8.40
N LEU A 340 -15.19 5.67 8.41
CA LEU A 340 -14.38 5.03 7.35
C LEU A 340 -14.71 3.53 7.22
N GLU A 341 -14.88 2.84 8.33
CA GLU A 341 -15.17 1.40 8.38
C GLU A 341 -16.61 1.05 8.02
N LEU A 342 -17.54 2.00 8.12
CA LEU A 342 -18.95 1.79 7.81
C LEU A 342 -19.12 1.33 6.37
N THR A 343 -19.39 0.04 6.21
CA THR A 343 -19.69 -0.59 4.94
C THR A 343 -21.11 -1.13 5.01
N GLN A 344 -22.00 -0.59 4.19
CA GLN A 344 -23.38 -1.03 4.13
C GLN A 344 -23.84 -1.12 2.68
N SER A 345 -24.61 -2.15 2.36
CA SER A 345 -25.43 -2.18 1.15
C SER A 345 -26.70 -2.97 1.43
N SER A 346 -27.83 -2.29 1.36
CA SER A 346 -29.16 -2.91 1.45
C SER A 346 -29.80 -3.12 0.08
N PHE A 347 -29.12 -2.74 -1.00
CA PHE A 347 -29.52 -3.09 -2.36
C PHE A 347 -29.17 -4.55 -2.66
N PHE A 348 -30.11 -5.31 -3.23
CA PHE A 348 -29.87 -6.67 -3.72
C PHE A 348 -28.84 -6.68 -4.87
N LYS A 349 -28.96 -5.71 -5.78
CA LYS A 349 -27.98 -5.38 -6.82
C LYS A 349 -27.80 -3.87 -6.83
N ARG A 350 -26.56 -3.39 -6.90
CA ARG A 350 -26.24 -1.95 -6.94
C ARG A 350 -26.96 -1.30 -8.14
N PRO A 351 -27.85 -0.32 -7.93
CA PRO A 351 -28.59 0.36 -9.00
C PRO A 351 -27.79 1.54 -9.59
N TYR A 352 -26.47 1.51 -9.52
CA TYR A 352 -25.61 2.59 -9.98
C TYR A 352 -24.25 2.08 -10.47
N GLU A 353 -23.60 2.87 -11.31
CA GLU A 353 -22.23 2.69 -11.78
C GLU A 353 -21.39 3.90 -11.36
N LEU A 354 -20.16 3.67 -10.90
CA LEU A 354 -19.21 4.70 -10.48
C LEU A 354 -17.98 4.71 -11.38
N ASN A 355 -17.65 5.87 -11.93
CA ASN A 355 -16.51 6.05 -12.83
C ASN A 355 -15.54 7.08 -12.25
N LEU A 356 -14.36 6.62 -11.85
CA LEU A 356 -13.28 7.46 -11.37
C LEU A 356 -12.28 7.72 -12.50
N TYR A 357 -11.92 8.98 -12.71
CA TYR A 357 -10.96 9.40 -13.72
C TYR A 357 -9.81 10.16 -13.06
N ARG A 358 -8.58 9.91 -13.52
CA ARG A 358 -7.37 10.54 -13.01
C ARG A 358 -6.68 11.34 -14.11
N ASN A 359 -6.24 12.54 -13.80
CA ASN A 359 -5.43 13.35 -14.71
C ASN A 359 -4.04 12.72 -14.91
N SER A 360 -3.55 12.73 -16.14
CA SER A 360 -2.24 12.18 -16.52
C SER A 360 -1.23 13.24 -16.98
N VAL A 361 -1.58 14.52 -16.96
CA VAL A 361 -0.73 15.60 -17.48
C VAL A 361 -0.53 16.68 -16.41
N ALA A 362 0.73 17.03 -16.14
CA ALA A 362 1.10 18.07 -15.19
C ALA A 362 0.51 19.44 -15.60
N GLY A 363 -0.14 20.13 -14.65
CA GLY A 363 -0.64 21.50 -14.81
C GLY A 363 -1.80 21.69 -15.80
N SER A 364 -2.16 20.68 -16.57
CA SER A 364 -3.25 20.74 -17.53
C SER A 364 -4.52 20.14 -16.95
N HIS A 365 -5.60 20.92 -16.97
CA HIS A 365 -6.93 20.51 -16.52
C HIS A 365 -7.90 20.27 -17.69
N ASP A 366 -7.36 19.97 -18.88
CA ASP A 366 -8.17 19.54 -20.02
C ASP A 366 -8.80 18.17 -19.73
N ILE A 367 -10.11 18.05 -19.99
CA ILE A 367 -10.90 16.84 -19.81
C ILE A 367 -10.28 15.65 -20.57
N MET A 368 -9.65 15.89 -21.72
CA MET A 368 -9.03 14.83 -22.54
C MET A 368 -7.84 14.15 -21.85
N ASN A 369 -7.25 14.78 -20.82
CA ASN A 369 -6.13 14.23 -20.07
C ASN A 369 -6.56 13.30 -18.93
N PHE A 370 -7.87 13.21 -18.65
CA PHE A 370 -8.43 12.35 -17.60
C PHE A 370 -8.71 10.94 -18.13
N LYS A 371 -7.99 9.96 -17.58
CA LYS A 371 -8.16 8.54 -17.93
C LYS A 371 -8.95 7.82 -16.86
N LYS A 372 -9.91 6.98 -17.27
CA LYS A 372 -10.70 6.14 -16.35
C LYS A 372 -9.74 5.16 -15.64
N ILE A 373 -9.84 5.08 -14.33
CA ILE A 373 -9.10 4.11 -13.50
C ILE A 373 -10.05 3.11 -12.86
N SER A 374 -9.53 1.96 -12.45
CA SER A 374 -10.34 0.92 -11.80
C SER A 374 -10.95 1.46 -10.51
N SER A 375 -12.29 1.49 -10.43
CA SER A 375 -13.04 1.94 -9.25
C SER A 375 -13.21 0.86 -8.17
N GLY A 376 -12.59 -0.31 -8.36
CA GLY A 376 -12.65 -1.43 -7.42
C GLY A 376 -11.57 -1.41 -6.31
N GLU A 377 -10.54 -0.56 -6.42
CA GLU A 377 -9.51 -0.41 -5.38
C GLU A 377 -10.00 0.52 -4.27
N MET A 378 -9.91 0.08 -3.01
CA MET A 378 -10.26 0.90 -1.84
C MET A 378 -9.35 2.13 -1.69
N LEU A 379 -8.13 2.07 -2.21
CA LEU A 379 -7.11 3.11 -2.11
C LEU A 379 -6.42 3.31 -3.46
N ASN A 380 -6.47 4.53 -3.99
CA ASN A 380 -5.92 4.90 -5.30
C ASN A 380 -4.79 5.91 -5.13
N SER A 381 -3.64 5.71 -5.78
CA SER A 381 -2.50 6.63 -5.72
C SER A 381 -2.63 7.80 -6.70
N PHE A 382 -2.46 9.00 -6.16
CA PHE A 382 -2.49 10.29 -6.82
C PHE A 382 -1.19 11.05 -6.53
N ASN A 383 -0.34 11.17 -7.54
CA ASN A 383 0.98 11.77 -7.38
C ASN A 383 0.99 13.21 -7.88
N TYR A 384 1.77 14.06 -7.24
CA TYR A 384 2.17 15.33 -7.86
C TYR A 384 2.93 15.05 -9.15
N LEU A 385 2.68 15.87 -10.17
CA LEU A 385 3.29 15.77 -11.48
C LEU A 385 4.19 16.98 -11.72
N GLU A 386 5.46 16.76 -12.04
CA GLU A 386 6.40 17.83 -12.38
C GLU A 386 6.25 18.21 -13.86
N ASP A 387 6.15 19.51 -14.17
CA ASP A 387 6.12 20.00 -15.55
C ASP A 387 7.53 20.17 -16.16
N GLU A 388 7.60 20.62 -17.42
CA GLU A 388 8.87 20.84 -18.13
C GLU A 388 9.74 21.94 -17.49
N GLY A 389 9.15 22.82 -16.68
CA GLY A 389 9.84 23.87 -15.94
C GLY A 389 10.38 23.44 -14.58
N GLY A 390 10.05 22.22 -14.13
CA GLY A 390 10.41 21.71 -12.80
C GLY A 390 9.41 22.08 -11.70
N GLU A 391 8.25 22.63 -12.06
CA GLU A 391 7.20 22.99 -11.10
C GLU A 391 6.30 21.79 -10.80
N TRP A 392 5.99 21.58 -9.53
CA TRP A 392 5.14 20.48 -9.08
C TRP A 392 3.67 20.87 -9.11
N HIS A 393 2.88 20.12 -9.87
CA HIS A 393 1.44 20.29 -9.99
C HIS A 393 0.70 19.24 -9.19
N GLN A 394 -0.32 19.69 -8.47
CA GLN A 394 -1.16 18.80 -7.66
C GLN A 394 -1.96 17.82 -8.53
N PRO A 395 -2.15 16.57 -8.08
CA PRO A 395 -3.00 15.63 -8.78
C PRO A 395 -4.46 16.07 -8.80
N SER A 396 -5.19 15.61 -9.82
CA SER A 396 -6.64 15.84 -9.93
C SER A 396 -7.40 14.60 -10.37
N PHE A 397 -8.66 14.54 -9.96
CA PHE A 397 -9.61 13.50 -10.36
C PHE A 397 -10.96 14.06 -10.76
N ARG A 398 -11.74 13.24 -11.46
CA ARG A 398 -13.18 13.46 -11.71
C ARG A 398 -13.92 12.18 -11.32
N LEU A 399 -15.11 12.32 -10.76
CA LEU A 399 -15.94 11.18 -10.36
C LEU A 399 -17.35 11.37 -10.91
N SER A 400 -17.84 10.39 -11.66
CA SER A 400 -19.24 10.34 -12.09
C SER A 400 -19.98 9.17 -11.45
N ILE A 401 -21.28 9.39 -11.22
CA ILE A 401 -22.22 8.36 -10.82
C ILE A 401 -23.39 8.31 -11.81
N LYS A 402 -23.66 7.12 -12.33
CA LYS A 402 -24.79 6.85 -13.23
C LYS A 402 -25.83 5.99 -12.53
N ASN A 403 -27.09 6.40 -12.55
CA ASN A 403 -28.20 5.60 -12.04
C ASN A 403 -28.61 4.56 -13.09
N THR A 404 -28.33 3.29 -12.82
CA THR A 404 -28.68 2.15 -13.69
C THR A 404 -29.95 1.42 -13.21
N GLY A 405 -30.55 1.90 -12.12
CA GLY A 405 -31.77 1.37 -11.56
C GLY A 405 -33.05 1.92 -12.21
N GLN A 406 -34.18 1.65 -11.56
CA GLN A 406 -35.52 2.06 -11.98
C GLN A 406 -36.14 3.14 -11.06
N VAL A 407 -35.42 3.52 -10.00
CA VAL A 407 -35.87 4.52 -9.03
C VAL A 407 -34.84 5.63 -8.91
N PRO A 408 -35.25 6.89 -8.67
CA PRO A 408 -34.32 7.98 -8.40
C PRO A 408 -33.43 7.70 -7.18
N LEU A 409 -32.20 8.20 -7.22
CA LEU A 409 -31.22 8.05 -6.13
C LEU A 409 -30.80 9.41 -5.58
N TRP A 410 -30.67 9.49 -4.26
CA TRP A 410 -30.04 10.59 -3.52
C TRP A 410 -28.59 10.22 -3.25
N ILE A 411 -27.66 11.14 -3.52
CA ILE A 411 -26.24 10.96 -3.23
C ILE A 411 -25.77 12.08 -2.32
N SER A 412 -25.32 11.69 -1.13
CA SER A 412 -24.63 12.57 -0.19
C SER A 412 -23.20 12.09 0.02
N ASN A 413 -22.37 12.90 0.67
CA ASN A 413 -20.96 12.63 0.83
C ASN A 413 -20.43 12.97 2.23
N ALA A 414 -19.28 12.39 2.55
CA ALA A 414 -18.38 12.83 3.61
C ALA A 414 -16.94 12.66 3.13
N TYR A 415 -16.19 13.77 3.12
CA TYR A 415 -14.75 13.78 2.92
C TYR A 415 -14.04 13.63 4.27
N LEU A 416 -13.19 12.62 4.37
CA LEU A 416 -12.45 12.23 5.57
C LEU A 416 -10.99 12.64 5.36
N GLY A 417 -10.59 13.75 5.98
CA GLY A 417 -9.23 14.30 5.84
C GLY A 417 -8.20 13.54 6.66
N PHE A 418 -6.92 13.72 6.30
CA PHE A 418 -5.79 13.04 6.95
C PHE A 418 -5.63 13.38 8.44
N ASP A 419 -6.07 14.56 8.84
CA ASP A 419 -6.07 15.05 10.22
C ASP A 419 -7.32 14.64 11.02
N TYR A 420 -8.04 13.60 10.59
CA TYR A 420 -9.31 13.15 11.18
C TYR A 420 -10.46 14.17 11.05
N SER A 421 -10.35 15.17 10.18
CA SER A 421 -11.49 16.02 9.83
C SER A 421 -12.56 15.23 9.07
N ILE A 422 -13.83 15.64 9.22
CA ILE A 422 -14.96 15.18 8.42
C ILE A 422 -15.66 16.42 7.85
N SER A 423 -15.62 16.57 6.53
CA SER A 423 -16.30 17.64 5.80
C SER A 423 -17.41 17.04 4.94
N THR A 424 -18.60 17.62 4.92
CA THR A 424 -19.75 17.13 4.11
C THR A 424 -20.22 18.15 3.08
N ASP A 425 -19.46 19.23 2.96
CA ASP A 425 -19.80 20.45 2.25
C ASP A 425 -18.73 20.88 1.24
N PHE A 426 -17.70 20.06 1.04
CA PHE A 426 -16.76 20.20 -0.09
C PHE A 426 -17.44 19.90 -1.42
N PHE A 427 -18.36 18.93 -1.43
CA PHE A 427 -19.09 18.55 -2.64
C PHE A 427 -20.57 18.87 -2.52
N GLU A 428 -21.20 19.25 -3.63
CA GLU A 428 -22.64 19.39 -3.70
C GLU A 428 -23.31 18.01 -3.56
N ASN A 429 -24.33 17.95 -2.71
CA ASN A 429 -25.15 16.74 -2.61
C ASN A 429 -25.99 16.62 -3.88
N ILE A 430 -25.91 15.48 -4.57
CA ILE A 430 -26.77 15.21 -5.72
C ILE A 430 -28.14 14.87 -5.15
N GLN A 431 -29.02 15.87 -5.18
CA GLN A 431 -30.31 15.80 -4.53
C GLN A 431 -31.20 14.74 -5.20
N LEU A 432 -31.25 14.63 -6.53
CA LEU A 432 -32.04 13.57 -7.14
C LEU A 432 -31.49 13.15 -8.51
N LEU A 433 -30.90 11.96 -8.58
CA LEU A 433 -30.42 11.38 -9.82
C LEU A 433 -31.49 10.45 -10.42
N ALA A 434 -32.15 10.91 -11.49
CA ALA A 434 -33.19 10.15 -12.19
C ALA A 434 -32.64 8.84 -12.82
N PRO A 435 -33.48 7.81 -13.00
CA PRO A 435 -33.10 6.58 -13.71
C PRO A 435 -32.49 6.86 -15.09
N GLY A 436 -31.35 6.24 -15.40
CA GLY A 436 -30.64 6.40 -16.67
C GLY A 436 -29.68 7.59 -16.72
N ASN A 437 -29.85 8.59 -15.85
CA ASN A 437 -29.03 9.80 -15.85
C ASN A 437 -27.67 9.57 -15.16
N GLU A 438 -26.70 10.39 -15.55
CA GLU A 438 -25.36 10.46 -14.97
C GLU A 438 -25.12 11.86 -14.41
N ALA A 439 -24.52 11.93 -13.23
CA ALA A 439 -24.11 13.17 -12.60
C ALA A 439 -22.64 13.11 -12.22
N TRP A 440 -21.97 14.26 -12.32
CA TRP A 440 -20.59 14.44 -11.89
C TRP A 440 -20.56 15.03 -10.49
N LEU A 441 -19.62 14.56 -9.67
CA LEU A 441 -19.38 15.16 -8.36
C LEU A 441 -18.74 16.53 -8.56
N THR A 442 -19.38 17.59 -8.05
CA THR A 442 -18.90 18.97 -8.16
C THR A 442 -18.38 19.48 -6.83
N PHE A 443 -17.17 20.03 -6.85
CA PHE A 443 -16.55 20.75 -5.74
C PHE A 443 -17.05 22.21 -5.72
N VAL A 444 -17.33 22.73 -4.53
CA VAL A 444 -17.83 24.11 -4.34
C VAL A 444 -16.72 24.97 -3.74
N ASN A 445 -16.14 25.86 -4.53
CA ASN A 445 -15.10 26.80 -4.08
C ASN A 445 -15.41 28.23 -4.49
N GLU A 446 -15.34 29.20 -3.58
CA GLU A 446 -15.45 30.65 -3.85
C GLU A 446 -16.59 31.10 -4.80
N GLY A 447 -17.67 30.30 -4.89
CA GLY A 447 -18.81 30.57 -5.76
C GLY A 447 -18.71 30.02 -7.19
N SER A 448 -17.69 29.22 -7.54
CA SER A 448 -17.66 28.36 -8.73
C SER A 448 -17.99 26.89 -8.39
N GLN A 449 -18.59 26.19 -9.35
CA GLN A 449 -18.79 24.74 -9.31
C GLN A 449 -17.88 24.09 -10.33
N GLU A 450 -16.99 23.22 -9.87
CA GLU A 450 -16.00 22.54 -10.71
C GLU A 450 -16.13 21.03 -10.52
N ASP A 451 -16.14 20.28 -11.62
CA ASP A 451 -16.17 18.81 -11.60
C ASP A 451 -14.77 18.18 -11.65
N ILE A 452 -13.73 19.02 -11.72
CA ILE A 452 -12.32 18.66 -11.56
C ILE A 452 -11.92 18.92 -10.12
N ILE A 453 -11.51 17.86 -9.43
CA ILE A 453 -11.24 17.90 -7.99
C ILE A 453 -9.74 17.80 -7.80
N LEU A 454 -9.16 18.84 -7.21
CA LEU A 454 -7.73 18.96 -6.94
C LEU A 454 -7.42 18.34 -5.57
N LEU A 455 -6.40 17.48 -5.54
CA LEU A 455 -5.93 16.81 -4.33
C LEU A 455 -4.64 17.46 -3.88
N ASN A 456 -4.62 18.03 -2.68
CA ASN A 456 -3.48 18.80 -2.19
C ASN A 456 -2.88 18.15 -0.94
N LEU A 457 -1.55 18.04 -0.93
CA LEU A 457 -0.78 17.86 0.29
C LEU A 457 -0.52 19.26 0.86
N ASP A 458 -1.37 19.65 1.83
CA ASP A 458 -1.30 20.95 2.51
C ASP A 458 0.10 21.18 3.12
N GLU A 459 0.64 22.40 2.97
CA GLU A 459 1.95 22.78 3.48
C GLU A 459 2.07 22.51 4.99
N LYS A 460 0.97 22.63 5.74
CA LYS A 460 0.94 22.30 7.18
C LYS A 460 1.33 20.84 7.46
N TYR A 461 1.07 19.91 6.53
CA TYR A 461 1.47 18.51 6.66
C TYR A 461 2.94 18.33 6.24
N ALA A 462 3.36 19.00 5.16
CA ALA A 462 4.76 18.99 4.74
C ALA A 462 5.71 19.51 5.84
N ASP A 463 5.34 20.61 6.52
CA ASP A 463 6.09 21.19 7.65
C ASP A 463 6.23 20.24 8.84
N LEU A 464 5.26 19.33 9.01
CA LEU A 464 5.30 18.27 10.03
C LEU A 464 6.06 17.01 9.59
N GLY A 465 6.59 17.00 8.36
CA GLY A 465 7.38 15.92 7.76
C GLY A 465 6.56 14.87 7.01
N TYR A 466 5.29 15.15 6.67
CA TYR A 466 4.45 14.26 5.85
C TYR A 466 4.65 14.58 4.37
N ASN A 467 5.32 13.69 3.63
CA ASN A 467 5.43 13.77 2.16
C ASN A 467 4.37 12.94 1.43
N GLU A 468 3.51 12.29 2.21
CA GLU A 468 2.36 11.50 1.77
C GLU A 468 1.25 11.64 2.79
N ILE A 469 0.02 11.78 2.30
CA ILE A 469 -1.19 11.70 3.11
C ILE A 469 -2.20 10.76 2.45
N THR A 470 -3.11 10.22 3.25
CA THR A 470 -4.25 9.45 2.75
C THR A 470 -5.55 10.06 3.25
N GLU A 471 -6.43 10.36 2.31
CA GLU A 471 -7.76 10.93 2.55
C GLU A 471 -8.81 10.05 1.90
N TYR A 472 -10.08 10.21 2.28
CA TYR A 472 -11.14 9.36 1.75
C TYR A 472 -12.38 10.17 1.40
N LEU A 473 -13.02 9.84 0.29
CA LEU A 473 -14.39 10.25 -0.01
C LEU A 473 -15.33 9.07 0.23
N LYS A 474 -16.27 9.26 1.16
CA LYS A 474 -17.36 8.32 1.40
C LYS A 474 -18.64 8.85 0.76
N LEU A 475 -19.24 8.06 -0.13
CA LEU A 475 -20.54 8.34 -0.73
C LEU A 475 -21.64 7.57 -0.01
N PHE A 476 -22.77 8.23 0.24
CA PHE A 476 -23.99 7.64 0.75
C PHE A 476 -25.06 7.71 -0.33
N ILE A 477 -25.50 6.55 -0.84
CA ILE A 477 -26.42 6.45 -1.98
C ILE A 477 -27.71 5.81 -1.49
N SER A 478 -28.86 6.47 -1.66
CA SER A 478 -30.13 6.05 -1.06
C SER A 478 -31.33 6.36 -1.95
N THR A 479 -32.43 5.62 -1.80
CA THR A 479 -33.71 5.93 -2.45
C THR A 479 -34.49 7.08 -1.78
N GLN A 480 -33.91 7.68 -0.74
CA GLN A 480 -34.46 8.83 -0.01
C GLN A 480 -33.34 9.79 0.39
N ALA A 481 -33.68 11.05 0.65
CA ALA A 481 -32.72 12.05 1.09
C ALA A 481 -31.98 11.62 2.36
N ILE A 482 -30.67 11.90 2.38
CA ILE A 482 -29.78 11.61 3.51
C ILE A 482 -29.18 12.94 3.98
N ASP A 483 -29.36 13.24 5.25
CA ASP A 483 -28.67 14.35 5.90
C ASP A 483 -27.34 13.87 6.49
N THR A 484 -26.23 14.47 6.05
CA THR A 484 -24.87 14.18 6.52
C THR A 484 -24.27 15.30 7.37
N ASP A 485 -24.96 16.43 7.56
CA ASP A 485 -24.35 17.61 8.20
C ASP A 485 -23.90 17.35 9.64
N LYS A 486 -24.58 16.44 10.36
CA LYS A 486 -24.19 16.04 11.73
C LYS A 486 -22.92 15.17 11.79
N LEU A 487 -22.38 14.75 10.64
CA LEU A 487 -21.10 14.04 10.56
C LEU A 487 -19.91 14.98 10.73
N LYS A 488 -20.07 16.29 10.45
CA LYS A 488 -18.99 17.27 10.47
C LYS A 488 -18.15 17.20 11.75
N GLN A 489 -16.85 17.35 11.56
CA GLN A 489 -15.85 17.29 12.62
C GLN A 489 -14.62 18.08 12.17
N ASP A 490 -14.15 18.98 13.03
CA ASP A 490 -12.89 19.69 12.79
C ASP A 490 -11.70 18.73 12.87
N GLY A 491 -10.64 19.06 12.12
CA GLY A 491 -9.38 18.32 12.14
C GLY A 491 -8.68 18.40 13.50
N LEU A 492 -7.88 17.37 13.80
CA LEU A 492 -7.09 17.26 15.01
C LEU A 492 -5.62 17.60 14.75
N GLU A 493 -4.94 18.14 15.75
CA GLU A 493 -3.50 18.40 15.65
C GLU A 493 -2.71 17.09 15.49
N LEU A 494 -1.86 17.03 14.48
CA LEU A 494 -1.04 15.86 14.15
C LEU A 494 0.33 15.92 14.83
N PRO A 495 0.96 14.77 15.13
CA PRO A 495 2.32 14.73 15.66
C PRO A 495 3.35 15.08 14.57
N VAL A 496 4.49 15.62 14.98
CA VAL A 496 5.69 15.72 14.11
C VAL A 496 6.23 14.33 13.86
N VAL A 497 6.52 14.01 12.60
CA VAL A 497 7.05 12.69 12.23
C VAL A 497 8.49 12.52 12.75
N ARG A 498 8.71 11.53 13.62
CA ARG A 498 10.03 11.03 14.02
C ARG A 498 10.01 9.50 14.11
N SER A 499 10.27 8.86 12.97
CA SER A 499 10.63 7.45 12.74
C SER A 499 10.12 6.40 13.75
N LYS A 500 9.12 5.60 13.35
CA LYS A 500 8.89 4.17 13.62
C LYS A 500 7.51 3.71 13.09
N SER A 501 7.31 2.40 13.02
CA SER A 501 6.35 1.69 12.17
C SER A 501 4.95 1.43 12.76
N ILE A 502 3.97 1.17 11.89
CA ILE A 502 2.69 0.50 12.18
C ILE A 502 2.32 -0.44 11.03
N ASP A 503 1.95 -1.68 11.35
CA ASP A 503 1.25 -2.61 10.44
C ASP A 503 -0.26 -2.34 10.47
N ASP A 504 -0.88 -2.13 9.31
CA ASP A 504 -2.33 -1.99 9.18
C ASP A 504 -3.00 -3.37 9.00
N ARG A 505 -3.98 -3.67 9.88
CA ARG A 505 -4.92 -4.79 9.73
C ARG A 505 -6.30 -4.27 9.33
N SER A 506 -6.94 -5.03 8.45
CA SER A 506 -8.28 -4.79 7.94
C SER A 506 -9.34 -4.73 9.04
N PRO A 507 -10.26 -3.75 8.99
CA PRO A 507 -11.37 -3.66 9.93
C PRO A 507 -12.53 -4.60 9.58
N SER A 508 -13.27 -4.98 10.62
CA SER A 508 -14.39 -5.93 10.58
C SER A 508 -15.71 -5.23 10.29
N SER A 509 -16.56 -5.85 9.49
CA SER A 509 -17.84 -5.31 9.05
C SER A 509 -18.92 -5.41 10.14
N LEU A 510 -19.63 -4.30 10.38
CA LEU A 510 -20.86 -4.29 11.18
C LEU A 510 -22.07 -4.47 10.27
N SER A 511 -22.79 -5.59 10.42
CA SER A 511 -24.08 -5.80 9.75
C SER A 511 -25.22 -5.73 10.76
N ALA A 512 -26.13 -4.78 10.57
CA ALA A 512 -27.37 -4.66 11.34
C ALA A 512 -28.54 -5.30 10.59
N LYS A 513 -29.44 -5.98 11.30
CA LYS A 513 -30.67 -6.55 10.72
C LYS A 513 -31.60 -5.42 10.28
N LYS A 514 -31.99 -5.44 9.00
CA LYS A 514 -32.88 -4.45 8.38
C LYS A 514 -34.34 -4.65 8.83
N PRO A 515 -35.05 -3.61 9.33
CA PRO A 515 -36.49 -3.68 9.58
C PRO A 515 -37.29 -3.91 8.28
N ALA A 516 -38.43 -4.58 8.37
CA ALA A 516 -39.30 -4.81 7.21
C ALA A 516 -39.77 -3.49 6.58
N GLY A 517 -39.53 -3.31 5.28
CA GLY A 517 -39.90 -2.10 4.54
C GLY A 517 -38.96 -0.90 4.71
N ALA A 518 -37.79 -1.07 5.33
CA ALA A 518 -36.75 -0.04 5.42
C ALA A 518 -36.21 0.36 4.04
N TYR A 519 -35.73 1.61 3.95
CA TYR A 519 -35.23 2.19 2.71
C TYR A 519 -33.96 1.49 2.23
N ASN A 520 -33.75 1.47 0.91
CA ASN A 520 -32.53 0.94 0.34
C ASN A 520 -31.47 2.04 0.26
N TRP A 521 -30.29 1.72 0.79
CA TRP A 521 -29.11 2.58 0.75
C TRP A 521 -27.82 1.75 0.79
N SER A 522 -26.73 2.37 0.36
CA SER A 522 -25.38 1.82 0.38
C SER A 522 -24.33 2.90 0.63
N THR A 523 -23.12 2.44 0.99
CA THR A 523 -21.92 3.25 1.11
C THR A 523 -20.88 2.82 0.09
N GLU A 524 -20.19 3.77 -0.54
CA GLU A 524 -19.01 3.53 -1.39
C GLU A 524 -17.86 4.38 -0.84
N THR A 525 -16.63 3.86 -0.87
CA THR A 525 -15.45 4.54 -0.30
C THR A 525 -14.35 4.61 -1.34
N PHE A 526 -13.84 5.81 -1.60
CA PHE A 526 -12.69 6.07 -2.44
C PHE A 526 -11.56 6.61 -1.57
N GLY A 527 -10.47 5.88 -1.42
CA GLY A 527 -9.24 6.38 -0.81
C GLY A 527 -8.38 7.09 -1.84
N PHE A 528 -7.89 8.27 -1.47
CA PHE A 528 -6.92 9.07 -2.24
C PHE A 528 -5.62 9.11 -1.45
N ARG A 529 -4.64 8.39 -1.97
CA ARG A 529 -3.29 8.42 -1.46
C ARG A 529 -2.52 9.48 -2.21
N ILE A 530 -2.27 10.62 -1.58
CA ILE A 530 -1.68 11.80 -2.20
C ILE A 530 -0.18 11.80 -1.88
N VAL A 531 0.64 11.70 -2.92
CA VAL A 531 2.09 11.57 -2.80
C VAL A 531 2.76 12.75 -3.50
N ARG A 532 3.64 13.46 -2.78
CA ARG A 532 4.58 14.39 -3.41
C ARG A 532 5.95 13.69 -3.48
N PRO A 533 6.41 13.27 -4.66
CA PRO A 533 7.72 12.64 -4.78
C PRO A 533 8.81 13.57 -4.23
N PRO A 534 9.88 13.03 -3.64
CA PRO A 534 11.04 13.85 -3.32
C PRO A 534 11.58 14.51 -4.58
N GLY A 535 11.94 15.79 -4.48
CA GLY A 535 12.57 16.52 -5.57
C GLY A 535 13.86 15.84 -6.06
N LYS A 536 14.17 16.05 -7.34
CA LYS A 536 15.42 15.59 -7.96
C LYS A 536 16.62 16.26 -7.26
N THR A 537 17.65 15.47 -6.96
CA THR A 537 18.89 15.99 -6.39
C THR A 537 20.05 15.79 -7.35
N ASP A 538 20.86 16.83 -7.57
CA ASP A 538 22.02 16.74 -8.45
C ASP A 538 23.10 15.81 -7.88
N ILE A 539 23.58 14.90 -8.72
CA ILE A 539 24.84 14.17 -8.55
C ILE A 539 25.88 14.92 -9.36
N ALA A 540 26.87 15.47 -8.64
CA ALA A 540 27.98 16.21 -9.24
C ALA A 540 29.30 15.44 -9.05
N PRO A 541 30.21 15.48 -10.05
CA PRO A 541 31.53 14.86 -9.94
C PRO A 541 32.28 15.28 -8.68
N GLY A 542 32.80 14.30 -7.95
CA GLY A 542 33.61 14.48 -6.73
C GLY A 542 32.83 14.96 -5.50
N LYS A 543 31.49 15.03 -5.55
CA LYS A 543 30.65 15.43 -4.40
C LYS A 543 29.74 14.31 -3.95
N SER A 544 29.55 14.21 -2.64
CA SER A 544 28.52 13.35 -2.06
C SER A 544 27.16 14.03 -2.16
N THR A 545 26.13 13.24 -2.41
CA THR A 545 24.75 13.70 -2.55
C THR A 545 23.86 12.94 -1.58
N THR A 546 23.10 13.65 -0.75
CA THR A 546 22.12 13.04 0.17
C THR A 546 20.73 13.09 -0.45
N LEU A 547 20.09 11.94 -0.61
CA LEU A 547 18.70 11.77 -1.03
C LEU A 547 17.92 11.11 0.11
N GLN A 548 17.19 11.91 0.89
CA GLN A 548 16.45 11.44 2.06
C GLN A 548 17.35 10.63 3.03
N SER A 549 17.09 9.33 3.21
CA SER A 549 17.85 8.39 4.05
C SER A 549 19.11 7.81 3.38
N VAL A 550 19.28 8.04 2.08
CA VAL A 550 20.35 7.46 1.26
C VAL A 550 21.42 8.51 0.98
N VAL A 551 22.69 8.17 1.22
CA VAL A 551 23.83 9.03 0.91
C VAL A 551 24.62 8.42 -0.24
N ILE A 552 24.56 9.05 -1.41
CA ILE A 552 25.39 8.71 -2.57
C ILE A 552 26.81 9.23 -2.31
N ALA A 553 27.78 8.32 -2.32
CA ALA A 553 29.19 8.69 -2.17
C ALA A 553 29.70 9.47 -3.40
N PRO A 554 30.78 10.27 -3.24
CA PRO A 554 31.39 10.97 -4.36
C PRO A 554 31.81 10.03 -5.50
N HIS A 555 31.33 10.29 -6.71
CA HIS A 555 31.79 9.61 -7.93
C HIS A 555 32.67 10.57 -8.75
N PRO A 556 33.84 10.17 -9.30
CA PRO A 556 34.80 11.08 -9.91
C PRO A 556 34.30 11.83 -11.16
N SER A 557 33.29 11.28 -11.84
CA SER A 557 32.94 11.70 -13.21
C SER A 557 31.44 11.62 -13.54
N LEU A 558 30.64 10.94 -12.71
CA LEU A 558 29.22 10.73 -13.01
C LEU A 558 28.48 12.05 -12.76
N LYS A 559 27.64 12.45 -13.71
CA LYS A 559 26.73 13.57 -13.56
C LYS A 559 25.33 13.11 -13.93
N ALA A 560 24.38 13.35 -13.04
CA ALA A 560 23.00 12.94 -13.20
C ALA A 560 22.12 13.72 -12.21
N LYS A 561 20.81 13.63 -12.37
CA LYS A 561 19.84 13.96 -11.33
C LYS A 561 19.23 12.68 -10.80
N ALA A 562 19.18 12.53 -9.49
CA ALA A 562 18.68 11.34 -8.81
C ALA A 562 17.37 11.62 -8.07
N MET A 563 16.52 10.60 -8.01
CA MET A 563 15.33 10.58 -7.15
C MET A 563 15.02 9.15 -6.69
N LEU A 564 14.47 9.03 -5.49
CA LEU A 564 13.94 7.78 -4.95
C LEU A 564 12.45 7.71 -5.24
N VAL A 565 12.01 6.60 -5.83
CA VAL A 565 10.64 6.40 -6.31
C VAL A 565 10.19 4.95 -6.06
N SER A 566 8.88 4.72 -6.07
CA SER A 566 8.34 3.37 -6.01
C SER A 566 8.25 2.73 -7.39
N SER A 567 8.76 1.50 -7.50
CA SER A 567 8.58 0.67 -8.70
C SER A 567 7.10 0.35 -8.98
N ALA A 568 6.23 0.42 -7.96
CA ALA A 568 4.79 0.16 -8.11
C ALA A 568 4.07 1.25 -8.92
N ILE A 569 4.63 2.46 -8.96
CA ILE A 569 4.09 3.56 -9.77
C ILE A 569 4.38 3.30 -11.26
N THR A 570 5.57 2.78 -11.57
CA THR A 570 6.00 2.51 -12.97
C THR A 570 5.27 1.35 -13.63
N GLY A 571 4.53 0.53 -12.87
CA GLY A 571 3.86 -0.70 -13.32
C GLY A 571 2.49 -0.54 -14.00
N ARG A 572 1.95 0.69 -14.13
CA ARG A 572 0.51 0.92 -14.45
C ARG A 572 0.24 1.46 -15.86
N SER A 573 1.22 1.50 -16.77
CA SER A 573 1.07 1.87 -18.18
C SER A 573 1.31 0.67 -19.12
N ASP A 574 0.85 0.74 -20.37
CA ASP A 574 1.02 -0.36 -21.35
C ASP A 574 2.51 -0.65 -21.70
N ASP A 575 3.40 0.32 -21.46
CA ASP A 575 4.86 0.21 -21.65
C ASP A 575 5.63 0.02 -20.32
N ALA A 576 4.92 -0.29 -19.24
CA ALA A 576 5.48 -0.43 -17.90
C ALA A 576 6.46 -1.61 -17.79
N ILE A 577 7.65 -1.35 -17.21
CA ILE A 577 8.56 -2.42 -16.80
C ILE A 577 7.96 -3.09 -15.56
N PRO A 578 7.67 -4.40 -15.59
CA PRO A 578 7.15 -5.10 -14.42
C PRO A 578 8.09 -4.99 -13.21
N GLN A 579 7.60 -5.28 -12.00
CA GLN A 579 8.48 -5.29 -10.83
C GLN A 579 9.27 -6.60 -10.77
N PRO A 580 10.58 -6.60 -10.44
CA PRO A 580 11.42 -7.81 -10.45
C PRO A 580 10.86 -9.01 -9.68
N HIS A 581 10.20 -8.77 -8.54
CA HIS A 581 9.62 -9.81 -7.68
C HIS A 581 8.31 -10.41 -8.23
N THR A 582 7.62 -9.69 -9.12
CA THR A 582 6.34 -10.15 -9.71
C THR A 582 6.53 -11.04 -10.93
N VAL A 583 7.67 -10.89 -11.63
CA VAL A 583 7.97 -11.62 -12.86
C VAL A 583 8.40 -13.05 -12.52
N ASN A 584 7.96 -14.02 -13.34
CA ASN A 584 8.30 -15.44 -13.23
C ASN A 584 8.08 -16.09 -11.84
N GLY A 585 7.24 -15.48 -10.98
CA GLY A 585 6.96 -15.99 -9.64
C GLY A 585 8.18 -15.97 -8.72
N ASN A 586 9.01 -14.93 -8.80
CA ASN A 586 10.21 -14.72 -7.98
C ASN A 586 9.89 -14.49 -6.48
N SER A 587 9.34 -15.51 -5.81
CA SER A 587 8.96 -15.47 -4.38
C SER A 587 10.16 -15.36 -3.43
N PHE A 588 11.38 -15.41 -3.95
CA PHE A 588 12.63 -15.21 -3.22
C PHE A 588 13.07 -13.74 -3.19
N LEU A 589 12.31 -12.83 -3.82
CA LEU A 589 12.55 -11.39 -3.75
C LEU A 589 11.40 -10.69 -3.05
N GLU A 590 11.76 -9.68 -2.27
CA GLU A 590 10.87 -8.67 -1.72
C GLU A 590 11.49 -7.30 -1.97
N PRO A 591 10.75 -6.29 -2.40
CA PRO A 591 11.38 -5.01 -2.65
C PRO A 591 11.93 -4.35 -1.39
N PHE A 592 13.15 -3.84 -1.51
CA PHE A 592 13.85 -3.20 -0.41
C PHE A 592 13.39 -1.75 -0.29
N ASN A 593 12.62 -1.45 0.75
CA ASN A 593 12.09 -0.11 0.97
C ASN A 593 13.14 0.82 1.62
N PHE A 594 13.68 1.77 0.86
CA PHE A 594 14.58 2.84 1.35
C PHE A 594 13.95 3.72 2.43
N MET A 595 12.62 3.72 2.49
CA MET A 595 11.81 4.51 3.43
C MET A 595 11.16 3.66 4.53
N ALA A 596 11.69 2.45 4.76
CA ALA A 596 11.26 1.57 5.84
C ALA A 596 11.23 2.34 7.19
N GLY A 597 10.04 2.45 7.78
CA GLY A 597 9.82 3.13 9.08
C GLY A 597 9.24 4.54 9.01
N THR A 598 8.81 5.01 7.83
CA THR A 598 7.97 6.22 7.68
C THR A 598 6.48 5.85 7.69
N ARG A 599 5.58 6.81 7.97
CA ARG A 599 4.11 6.64 7.80
C ARG A 599 3.69 6.46 6.33
N SER A 600 4.65 6.53 5.40
CA SER A 600 4.43 6.28 3.98
C SER A 600 4.12 4.80 3.77
N SER A 601 3.03 4.52 3.07
CA SER A 601 2.69 3.16 2.61
C SER A 601 3.43 2.81 1.31
N GLU A 602 4.45 3.59 0.91
CA GLU A 602 5.13 3.43 -0.36
C GLU A 602 6.34 2.56 -0.18
N GLN A 603 6.38 1.54 -1.01
CA GLN A 603 7.57 0.78 -1.26
C GLN A 603 8.48 1.64 -2.13
N VAL A 604 9.33 2.47 -1.52
CA VAL A 604 10.36 3.24 -2.23
C VAL A 604 11.54 2.30 -2.42
N ASP A 605 11.53 1.59 -3.53
CA ASP A 605 12.46 0.49 -3.82
C ASP A 605 13.25 0.72 -5.12
N MET A 606 13.16 1.91 -5.71
CA MET A 606 13.83 2.25 -6.96
C MET A 606 14.57 3.58 -6.87
N LEU A 607 15.80 3.60 -7.40
CA LEU A 607 16.55 4.83 -7.69
C LEU A 607 16.43 5.09 -9.18
N GLU A 608 15.90 6.26 -9.55
CA GLU A 608 15.83 6.70 -10.94
C GLU A 608 16.83 7.83 -11.17
N LEU A 609 17.64 7.68 -12.21
CA LEU A 609 18.60 8.69 -12.67
C LEU A 609 18.16 9.26 -14.01
N VAL A 610 18.07 10.59 -14.09
CA VAL A 610 17.78 11.34 -15.32
C VAL A 610 18.95 12.25 -15.67
N ASP A 611 18.98 12.74 -16.92
CA ASP A 611 20.07 13.58 -17.43
C ASP A 611 21.47 12.97 -17.20
N VAL A 612 21.57 11.65 -17.38
CA VAL A 612 22.80 10.90 -17.08
C VAL A 612 23.86 11.16 -18.13
N GLU A 613 24.97 11.77 -17.73
CA GLU A 613 26.18 11.94 -18.51
C GLU A 613 27.28 11.01 -17.98
N GLN A 614 28.08 10.44 -18.89
CA GLN A 614 29.20 9.55 -18.55
C GLN A 614 28.78 8.30 -17.76
N SER A 615 27.65 7.67 -18.10
CA SER A 615 27.15 6.43 -17.46
C SER A 615 28.20 5.31 -17.43
N GLN A 616 29.01 5.18 -18.48
CA GLN A 616 30.09 4.21 -18.62
C GLN A 616 31.26 4.40 -17.62
N SER A 617 31.26 5.51 -16.86
CA SER A 617 32.25 5.73 -15.81
C SER A 617 31.94 4.99 -14.51
N VAL A 618 30.72 4.47 -14.34
CA VAL A 618 30.40 3.53 -13.25
C VAL A 618 30.83 2.13 -13.68
N ASN A 619 31.83 1.58 -13.01
CA ASN A 619 32.46 0.28 -13.31
C ASN A 619 33.00 -0.35 -12.00
N PRO A 620 33.50 -1.60 -12.00
CA PRO A 620 34.05 -2.23 -10.80
C PRO A 620 35.22 -1.46 -10.15
N GLU A 621 36.03 -0.74 -10.92
CA GLU A 621 37.15 0.06 -10.39
C GLU A 621 36.69 1.40 -9.79
N THR A 622 35.60 1.97 -10.32
CA THR A 622 34.96 3.20 -9.84
C THR A 622 33.44 2.99 -9.72
N PRO A 623 32.98 2.34 -8.64
CA PRO A 623 31.56 2.03 -8.46
C PRO A 623 30.76 3.22 -7.94
N LEU A 624 29.45 3.21 -8.17
CA LEU A 624 28.49 4.10 -7.53
C LEU A 624 28.09 3.49 -6.18
N ILE A 625 28.39 4.19 -5.08
CA ILE A 625 28.16 3.68 -3.72
C ILE A 625 26.99 4.41 -3.08
N LEU A 626 25.99 3.66 -2.63
CA LEU A 626 24.87 4.16 -1.82
C LEU A 626 25.10 3.76 -0.36
N ASN A 627 25.09 4.72 0.56
CA ASN A 627 25.21 4.46 1.99
C ASN A 627 23.84 4.62 2.66
N ILE A 628 23.46 3.67 3.49
CA ILE A 628 22.21 3.72 4.28
C ILE A 628 22.58 3.48 5.75
N PRO A 629 22.85 4.56 6.51
CA PRO A 629 23.40 4.43 7.85
C PRO A 629 22.55 3.56 8.79
N GLY A 630 23.17 2.62 9.48
CA GLY A 630 22.52 1.79 10.51
C GLY A 630 21.61 0.67 9.99
N THR A 631 21.69 0.34 8.69
CA THR A 631 20.91 -0.75 8.08
C THR A 631 21.84 -1.87 7.62
N ASP A 632 21.51 -3.12 7.97
CA ASP A 632 22.17 -4.31 7.42
C ASP A 632 21.65 -4.56 6.00
N LEU A 633 22.55 -4.56 5.03
CA LEU A 633 22.24 -4.66 3.61
C LEU A 633 22.82 -5.92 2.97
N GLU A 634 23.37 -6.87 3.73
CA GLU A 634 23.99 -8.10 3.19
C GLU A 634 23.03 -8.88 2.24
N ASP A 635 21.73 -8.85 2.55
CA ASP A 635 20.69 -9.55 1.79
C ASP A 635 20.04 -8.68 0.68
N VAL A 636 20.60 -7.50 0.35
CA VAL A 636 20.04 -6.55 -0.62
C VAL A 636 20.81 -6.60 -1.94
N VAL A 637 20.08 -6.68 -3.05
CA VAL A 637 20.62 -6.63 -4.42
C VAL A 637 20.03 -5.44 -5.19
N ALA A 638 20.89 -4.76 -5.95
CA ALA A 638 20.50 -3.79 -6.95
C ALA A 638 20.35 -4.51 -8.30
N ILE A 639 19.21 -4.29 -8.98
CA ILE A 639 18.80 -4.98 -10.20
C ILE A 639 18.54 -3.94 -11.30
N GLY A 640 19.13 -4.16 -12.46
CA GLY A 640 18.84 -3.43 -13.70
C GLY A 640 17.91 -4.22 -14.62
N TYR A 641 17.42 -3.56 -15.65
CA TYR A 641 16.55 -4.15 -16.68
C TYR A 641 17.10 -3.90 -18.07
N ASP A 642 17.22 -4.96 -18.88
CA ASP A 642 17.56 -4.87 -20.29
C ASP A 642 16.26 -4.94 -21.12
N ALA A 643 15.85 -3.79 -21.64
CA ALA A 643 14.63 -3.66 -22.44
C ALA A 643 14.71 -4.33 -23.82
N ALA A 644 15.91 -4.63 -24.34
CA ALA A 644 16.04 -5.27 -25.66
C ALA A 644 15.61 -6.74 -25.63
N ASP A 645 15.95 -7.46 -24.56
CA ASP A 645 15.59 -8.88 -24.38
C ASP A 645 14.54 -9.13 -23.29
N ASN A 646 14.11 -8.08 -22.58
CA ASN A 646 13.20 -8.14 -21.42
C ASN A 646 13.75 -9.00 -20.28
N VAL A 647 14.98 -8.72 -19.86
CA VAL A 647 15.73 -9.52 -18.88
C VAL A 647 16.18 -8.65 -17.70
N TYR A 648 15.97 -9.13 -16.48
CA TYR A 648 16.55 -8.51 -15.27
C TYR A 648 17.93 -9.06 -14.98
N TYR A 649 18.83 -8.22 -14.48
CA TYR A 649 20.18 -8.65 -14.11
C TYR A 649 20.70 -7.84 -12.92
N PRO A 650 21.55 -8.43 -12.05
CA PRO A 650 22.15 -7.69 -10.95
C PRO A 650 23.14 -6.66 -11.48
N ILE A 651 23.14 -5.49 -10.84
CA ILE A 651 24.04 -4.37 -11.15
C ILE A 651 24.87 -3.93 -9.93
N GLY A 652 24.56 -4.49 -8.76
CA GLY A 652 25.24 -4.19 -7.51
C GLY A 652 24.71 -4.99 -6.33
N PHE A 653 25.48 -5.02 -5.24
CA PHE A 653 25.18 -5.80 -4.05
C PHE A 653 25.38 -4.98 -2.78
N GLY A 654 24.59 -5.28 -1.76
CA GLY A 654 24.76 -4.74 -0.42
C GLY A 654 25.93 -5.37 0.33
N THR A 655 26.42 -4.66 1.34
CA THR A 655 27.56 -5.06 2.17
C THR A 655 27.19 -5.01 3.66
N GLU A 656 27.93 -5.77 4.49
CA GLU A 656 27.79 -5.74 5.96
C GLU A 656 28.07 -4.33 6.55
N ALA A 657 28.77 -3.46 5.81
CA ALA A 657 29.07 -2.09 6.19
C ALA A 657 27.90 -1.10 5.98
N GLY A 658 26.73 -1.58 5.53
CA GLY A 658 25.55 -0.75 5.26
C GLY A 658 25.67 0.07 3.97
N GLN A 659 26.38 -0.47 2.97
CA GLN A 659 26.54 0.14 1.65
C GLN A 659 25.95 -0.75 0.56
N ILE A 660 25.44 -0.16 -0.52
CA ILE A 660 25.13 -0.86 -1.76
C ILE A 660 26.12 -0.38 -2.81
N VAL A 661 26.90 -1.30 -3.36
CA VAL A 661 27.95 -1.03 -4.34
C VAL A 661 27.43 -1.39 -5.72
N ILE A 662 27.24 -0.38 -6.57
CA ILE A 662 26.72 -0.51 -7.94
C ILE A 662 27.91 -0.39 -8.90
N GLU A 663 28.13 -1.43 -9.69
CA GLU A 663 29.31 -1.58 -10.54
C GLU A 663 28.98 -1.33 -12.02
N THR A 664 27.70 -1.17 -12.35
CA THR A 664 27.28 -0.79 -13.70
C THR A 664 25.90 -0.13 -13.68
N LEU A 665 25.61 0.67 -14.71
CA LEU A 665 24.30 1.28 -14.89
C LEU A 665 23.59 0.63 -16.09
N PRO A 666 22.28 0.31 -15.99
CA PRO A 666 21.50 -0.14 -17.13
C PRO A 666 21.32 0.96 -18.17
N GLU A 667 20.93 0.56 -19.38
CA GLU A 667 20.58 1.54 -20.41
C GLU A 667 19.33 2.34 -20.02
N PRO A 668 19.23 3.60 -20.43
CA PRO A 668 18.02 4.38 -20.23
C PRO A 668 16.80 3.71 -20.86
N THR A 669 15.68 3.72 -20.14
CA THR A 669 14.37 3.23 -20.58
C THR A 669 13.37 4.38 -20.61
N SER A 670 12.25 4.23 -21.32
CA SER A 670 11.15 5.21 -21.27
C SER A 670 10.64 5.36 -19.83
N SER A 671 10.53 6.59 -19.35
CA SER A 671 9.93 6.88 -18.05
C SER A 671 8.42 6.97 -18.16
N ASP A 672 7.72 6.67 -17.06
CA ASP A 672 6.29 6.96 -16.97
C ASP A 672 6.10 8.49 -17.01
N PRO A 673 5.30 9.02 -17.96
CA PRO A 673 4.99 10.44 -18.02
C PRO A 673 4.41 11.01 -16.72
N ALA A 674 3.81 10.16 -15.88
CA ALA A 674 3.29 10.51 -14.56
C ALA A 674 4.37 10.71 -13.47
N ILE A 675 5.64 10.43 -13.74
CA ILE A 675 6.76 10.64 -12.80
C ILE A 675 7.75 11.66 -13.37
N THR A 676 8.06 11.57 -14.67
CA THR A 676 8.93 12.53 -15.34
C THR A 676 8.31 12.95 -16.66
N SER A 677 7.96 14.23 -16.77
CA SER A 677 7.57 14.81 -18.05
C SER A 677 8.80 14.83 -18.98
N LYS A 678 8.79 13.93 -19.97
CA LYS A 678 9.69 13.88 -21.13
C LYS A 678 11.18 14.14 -20.85
N SER A 679 11.90 13.16 -20.32
CA SER A 679 13.34 13.11 -20.63
C SER A 679 13.50 12.73 -22.11
N PHE A 680 14.15 13.59 -22.90
CA PHE A 680 14.41 13.31 -24.33
C PHE A 680 15.32 12.07 -24.55
N THR A 681 15.94 11.56 -23.49
CA THR A 681 16.97 10.51 -23.51
C THR A 681 16.60 9.26 -22.69
N GLY A 682 15.41 9.19 -22.07
CA GLY A 682 15.01 8.12 -21.14
C GLY A 682 15.59 8.29 -19.72
N SER A 683 15.39 7.31 -18.85
CA SER A 683 15.95 7.28 -17.49
C SER A 683 16.58 5.94 -17.14
N VAL A 684 17.63 5.97 -16.32
CA VAL A 684 18.27 4.77 -15.78
C VAL A 684 17.53 4.38 -14.51
N LYS A 685 16.95 3.17 -14.48
CA LYS A 685 16.18 2.65 -13.35
C LYS A 685 16.95 1.54 -12.64
N LEU A 686 17.13 1.68 -11.33
CA LEU A 686 17.81 0.71 -10.48
C LEU A 686 16.80 0.23 -9.43
N TYR A 687 16.43 -1.05 -9.49
CA TYR A 687 15.50 -1.66 -8.54
C TYR A 687 16.27 -2.29 -7.39
N PHE A 688 15.80 -2.15 -6.16
CA PHE A 688 16.45 -2.70 -4.98
C PHE A 688 15.53 -3.74 -4.38
N GLN A 689 16.04 -4.96 -4.25
CA GLN A 689 15.28 -6.09 -3.73
C GLN A 689 16.06 -6.71 -2.57
N LYS A 690 15.34 -7.00 -1.50
CA LYS A 690 15.78 -7.90 -0.45
C LYS A 690 15.54 -9.33 -0.90
N ILE A 691 16.53 -10.17 -0.68
CA ILE A 691 16.45 -11.58 -0.99
C ILE A 691 15.88 -12.33 0.21
N ILE A 692 14.74 -13.00 0.01
CA ILE A 692 14.06 -13.82 1.01
C ILE A 692 14.53 -15.27 0.88
N GLY A 693 15.30 -15.71 1.86
CA GLY A 693 15.64 -17.11 2.08
C GLY A 693 15.99 -17.33 3.54
N GLN A 694 15.87 -18.56 4.05
CA GLN A 694 16.50 -18.88 5.32
C GLN A 694 17.99 -18.55 5.17
N LYS A 695 18.51 -17.66 6.04
CA LYS A 695 19.96 -17.58 6.28
C LYS A 695 20.37 -19.01 6.57
N LEU A 696 20.95 -19.69 5.58
CA LEU A 696 21.56 -21.00 5.78
C LEU A 696 22.52 -20.77 6.93
N GLY A 697 22.22 -21.40 8.07
CA GLY A 697 22.86 -21.12 9.34
C GLY A 697 24.31 -21.60 9.30
N PHE A 698 25.20 -20.86 8.65
CA PHE A 698 26.59 -21.22 8.47
C PHE A 698 27.42 -20.80 9.68
N LYS A 699 27.03 -21.30 10.85
CA LYS A 699 27.93 -21.45 11.99
C LYS A 699 28.10 -22.93 12.23
N PHE A 700 29.00 -23.54 11.46
CA PHE A 700 29.42 -24.91 11.68
C PHE A 700 30.88 -24.94 12.09
N ASP A 701 31.20 -25.82 13.04
CA ASP A 701 32.58 -26.13 13.41
C ASP A 701 33.16 -27.07 12.32
N TYR A 702 33.81 -26.48 11.31
CA TYR A 702 34.49 -27.22 10.26
C TYR A 702 35.90 -27.67 10.69
N PRO A 703 36.43 -28.79 10.15
CA PRO A 703 35.76 -29.78 9.31
C PRO A 703 34.91 -30.76 10.14
N ARG A 704 33.73 -31.12 9.62
CA ARG A 704 32.72 -31.96 10.28
C ARG A 704 32.52 -33.27 9.51
N LEU A 705 32.75 -34.41 10.18
CA LEU A 705 32.30 -35.72 9.72
C LEU A 705 31.13 -36.17 10.60
N ALA A 706 29.95 -36.36 10.02
CA ALA A 706 28.73 -36.66 10.78
C ALA A 706 28.01 -37.90 10.23
N MET A 707 27.35 -38.64 11.10
CA MET A 707 26.29 -39.56 10.71
C MET A 707 25.05 -38.76 10.34
N VAL A 708 24.36 -39.18 9.28
CA VAL A 708 23.18 -38.48 8.76
C VAL A 708 21.96 -39.39 8.77
N GLU A 709 20.88 -38.91 9.38
CA GLU A 709 19.55 -39.51 9.28
C GLU A 709 18.63 -38.58 8.48
N VAL A 710 17.99 -39.13 7.44
CA VAL A 710 17.00 -38.41 6.63
C VAL A 710 15.63 -39.02 6.88
N SER A 711 14.71 -38.23 7.41
CA SER A 711 13.33 -38.65 7.68
C SER A 711 12.49 -38.77 6.39
N ASN A 712 11.25 -39.26 6.50
CA ASN A 712 10.33 -39.34 5.36
C ASN A 712 9.83 -37.96 4.88
N ASN A 713 9.85 -36.94 5.75
CA ASN A 713 9.53 -35.55 5.39
C ASN A 713 10.76 -34.74 4.96
N LEU A 714 11.88 -35.40 4.62
CA LEU A 714 13.14 -34.79 4.18
C LEU A 714 13.81 -33.86 5.21
N GLU A 715 13.50 -34.04 6.50
CA GLU A 715 14.28 -33.44 7.58
C GLU A 715 15.58 -34.21 7.75
N VAL A 716 16.68 -33.47 7.95
CA VAL A 716 18.03 -34.02 8.03
C VAL A 716 18.57 -33.78 9.43
N LYS A 717 19.04 -34.86 10.05
CA LYS A 717 19.67 -34.81 11.37
C LYS A 717 21.13 -35.24 11.25
N PHE A 718 22.03 -34.38 11.73
CA PHE A 718 23.47 -34.64 11.80
C PHE A 718 23.87 -35.04 13.23
N GLU A 719 24.64 -36.11 13.35
CA GLU A 719 25.23 -36.57 14.61
C GLU A 719 26.76 -36.58 14.50
N THR A 720 27.42 -35.72 15.28
CA THR A 720 28.85 -35.39 15.12
C THR A 720 29.77 -36.00 16.17
N GLY A 721 29.23 -36.70 17.17
CA GLY A 721 30.03 -37.30 18.24
C GLY A 721 30.93 -38.42 17.71
N ASN A 722 32.26 -38.20 17.70
CA ASN A 722 33.23 -39.17 17.16
C ASN A 722 33.05 -40.60 17.70
N GLU A 723 32.77 -40.77 18.99
CA GLU A 723 32.54 -42.11 19.57
C GLU A 723 31.30 -42.79 18.99
N LEU A 724 30.21 -42.03 18.81
CA LEU A 724 28.97 -42.51 18.22
C LEU A 724 29.16 -42.87 16.74
N VAL A 725 29.80 -41.97 15.98
CA VAL A 725 30.09 -42.19 14.56
C VAL A 725 30.99 -43.40 14.38
N SER A 726 32.07 -43.52 15.17
CA SER A 726 32.98 -44.68 15.17
C SER A 726 32.24 -46.00 15.45
N LYS A 727 31.36 -46.02 16.45
CA LYS A 727 30.53 -47.21 16.75
C LYS A 727 29.61 -47.60 15.59
N LYS A 728 29.00 -46.64 14.91
CA LYS A 728 28.12 -46.87 13.76
C LYS A 728 28.92 -47.33 12.53
N VAL A 729 30.07 -46.72 12.28
CA VAL A 729 31.01 -47.13 11.24
C VAL A 729 31.46 -48.57 11.47
N ALA A 730 31.80 -48.96 12.70
CA ALA A 730 32.21 -50.32 13.03
C ALA A 730 31.12 -51.35 12.66
N ALA A 731 29.84 -51.03 12.90
CA ALA A 731 28.70 -51.90 12.63
C ALA A 731 28.25 -51.93 11.14
N ALA A 732 28.62 -50.94 10.34
CA ALA A 732 28.21 -50.83 8.93
C ALA A 732 29.14 -51.58 7.97
N GLN A 733 28.59 -52.11 6.88
CA GLN A 733 29.37 -52.69 5.77
C GLN A 733 29.30 -51.84 4.50
N ASN A 734 28.15 -51.23 4.20
CA ASN A 734 27.92 -50.35 3.07
C ASN A 734 27.73 -48.92 3.58
N ILE A 735 28.70 -48.06 3.29
CA ILE A 735 28.73 -46.66 3.75
C ILE A 735 28.67 -45.73 2.55
N LEU A 736 27.72 -44.80 2.56
CA LEU A 736 27.67 -43.67 1.61
C LEU A 736 28.21 -42.42 2.30
N LEU A 737 29.23 -41.80 1.71
CA LEU A 737 29.78 -40.54 2.19
C LEU A 737 29.45 -39.41 1.21
N PHE A 738 28.71 -38.40 1.66
CA PHE A 738 28.43 -37.20 0.87
C PHE A 738 29.50 -36.14 1.12
N VAL A 739 30.00 -35.52 0.05
CA VAL A 739 31.00 -34.44 0.10
C VAL A 739 30.49 -33.27 -0.73
N HIS A 740 30.27 -32.12 -0.10
CA HIS A 740 29.74 -30.93 -0.78
C HIS A 740 30.77 -30.22 -1.64
N GLY A 741 30.31 -29.32 -2.50
CA GLY A 741 31.14 -28.51 -3.39
C GLY A 741 31.59 -27.20 -2.76
N ILE A 742 31.94 -26.22 -3.61
CA ILE A 742 32.27 -24.86 -3.18
C ILE A 742 31.06 -24.08 -2.64
N ILE A 743 29.85 -24.66 -2.67
CA ILE A 743 28.62 -24.00 -2.25
C ILE A 743 27.88 -24.88 -1.25
N GLY A 744 27.62 -24.31 -0.06
CA GLY A 744 26.74 -24.90 0.96
C GLY A 744 27.36 -26.01 1.81
N ASP A 745 26.50 -26.92 2.25
CA ASP A 745 26.83 -28.13 3.01
C ASP A 745 26.15 -29.35 2.36
N THR A 746 26.30 -30.51 2.98
CA THR A 746 25.72 -31.77 2.51
C THR A 746 24.22 -31.94 2.79
N GLU A 747 23.55 -31.05 3.53
CA GLU A 747 22.16 -31.25 3.99
C GLU A 747 21.18 -31.44 2.83
N SER A 748 21.28 -30.60 1.80
CA SER A 748 20.41 -30.74 0.63
C SER A 748 20.79 -31.95 -0.23
N MET A 749 22.06 -32.34 -0.25
CA MET A 749 22.55 -33.47 -1.04
C MET A 749 22.03 -34.80 -0.49
N VAL A 750 22.09 -35.00 0.83
CA VAL A 750 21.68 -36.25 1.47
C VAL A 750 20.19 -36.53 1.31
N LYS A 751 19.35 -35.52 1.08
CA LYS A 751 17.90 -35.70 0.85
C LYS A 751 17.62 -36.61 -0.36
N CYS A 752 18.55 -36.66 -1.33
CA CYS A 752 18.41 -37.52 -2.50
C CYS A 752 18.30 -39.02 -2.14
N VAL A 753 18.77 -39.45 -0.97
CA VAL A 753 18.74 -40.87 -0.55
C VAL A 753 17.32 -41.42 -0.40
N ARG A 754 16.33 -40.54 -0.23
CA ARG A 754 14.89 -40.83 -0.14
C ARG A 754 14.15 -40.70 -1.47
N THR A 755 14.83 -40.32 -2.55
CA THR A 755 14.22 -40.25 -3.88
C THR A 755 13.84 -41.64 -4.34
N GLN A 756 12.55 -41.87 -4.61
CA GLN A 756 12.07 -43.14 -5.11
C GLN A 756 12.53 -43.33 -6.56
N THR A 757 13.32 -44.38 -6.80
CA THR A 757 13.54 -44.89 -8.17
C THR A 757 12.54 -46.00 -8.46
N ALA A 758 12.41 -46.41 -9.73
CA ALA A 758 11.49 -47.45 -10.18
C ALA A 758 11.62 -48.81 -9.45
N THR A 759 12.68 -49.04 -8.66
CA THR A 759 12.95 -50.36 -8.06
C THR A 759 13.46 -50.39 -6.60
N LYS A 760 13.84 -49.25 -5.96
CA LYS A 760 14.18 -49.09 -4.51
C LYS A 760 14.73 -47.67 -4.21
N SER A 761 14.77 -47.25 -2.95
CA SER A 761 15.43 -46.00 -2.52
C SER A 761 16.91 -46.24 -2.19
N LEU A 762 17.78 -45.22 -2.31
CA LEU A 762 19.22 -45.36 -1.97
C LEU A 762 19.46 -45.67 -0.49
N VAL A 763 18.59 -45.17 0.39
CA VAL A 763 18.58 -45.49 1.82
C VAL A 763 18.42 -47.00 2.10
N ASP A 764 17.80 -47.76 1.17
CA ASP A 764 17.63 -49.21 1.32
C ASP A 764 18.89 -50.01 0.92
N LYS A 765 19.92 -49.32 0.42
CA LYS A 765 21.16 -49.91 -0.10
C LYS A 765 22.41 -49.54 0.73
N ALA A 766 22.25 -48.69 1.75
CA ALA A 766 23.34 -48.24 2.61
C ALA A 766 23.00 -48.53 4.08
N ASP A 767 23.97 -49.07 4.82
CA ASP A 767 23.84 -49.31 6.27
C ASP A 767 24.07 -48.03 7.07
N LEU A 768 24.85 -47.10 6.50
CA LEU A 768 25.23 -45.85 7.12
C LEU A 768 25.41 -44.76 6.05
N ILE A 769 24.85 -43.58 6.33
CA ILE A 769 25.09 -42.37 5.55
C ILE A 769 25.95 -41.45 6.40
N LEU A 770 27.06 -41.02 5.83
CA LEU A 770 27.96 -40.03 6.39
C LEU A 770 27.92 -38.76 5.54
N SER A 771 28.18 -37.62 6.18
CA SER A 771 28.52 -36.37 5.50
C SER A 771 29.88 -35.88 5.94
N PHE A 772 30.63 -35.32 4.99
CA PHE A 772 31.82 -34.54 5.27
C PHE A 772 31.58 -33.10 4.80
N ASP A 773 31.49 -32.20 5.78
CA ASP A 773 31.39 -30.76 5.55
C ASP A 773 32.70 -30.06 5.93
N TYR A 774 33.17 -29.16 5.08
CA TYR A 774 34.50 -28.55 5.18
C TYR A 774 34.48 -27.07 4.79
N GLU A 775 35.52 -26.33 5.19
CA GLU A 775 35.66 -24.91 4.82
C GLU A 775 36.19 -24.81 3.38
N ASN A 776 35.47 -24.07 2.54
CA ASN A 776 35.57 -24.23 1.09
C ASN A 776 36.06 -22.98 0.33
N LEU A 777 36.43 -21.89 1.00
CA LEU A 777 36.88 -20.64 0.37
C LEU A 777 38.35 -20.30 0.66
N HIS A 778 38.81 -20.58 1.88
CA HIS A 778 40.14 -20.19 2.34
C HIS A 778 41.10 -21.36 2.52
N THR A 779 40.57 -22.56 2.75
CA THR A 779 41.33 -23.80 2.95
C THR A 779 41.57 -24.48 1.61
N THR A 780 42.82 -24.85 1.31
CA THR A 780 43.17 -25.45 0.00
C THR A 780 42.46 -26.80 -0.22
N ILE A 781 42.32 -27.22 -1.48
CA ILE A 781 41.73 -28.52 -1.84
C ILE A 781 42.53 -29.68 -1.20
N GLU A 782 43.85 -29.54 -1.15
CA GLU A 782 44.81 -30.48 -0.57
C GLU A 782 44.64 -30.60 0.95
N ASP A 783 44.53 -29.47 1.64
CA ASP A 783 44.31 -29.44 3.09
C ASP A 783 42.95 -30.05 3.44
N ASN A 784 41.90 -29.72 2.69
CA ASN A 784 40.58 -30.32 2.86
C ASN A 784 40.60 -31.84 2.63
N ALA A 785 41.38 -32.33 1.67
CA ALA A 785 41.57 -33.76 1.44
C ALA A 785 42.33 -34.45 2.59
N ALA A 786 43.32 -33.76 3.18
CA ALA A 786 44.03 -34.25 4.37
C ALA A 786 43.10 -34.28 5.60
N LEU A 787 42.25 -33.27 5.76
CA LEU A 787 41.23 -33.22 6.82
C LEU A 787 40.20 -34.33 6.65
N LEU A 788 39.74 -34.59 5.42
CA LEU A 788 38.86 -35.72 5.11
C LEU A 788 39.49 -37.05 5.56
N LYS A 789 40.74 -37.30 5.17
CA LYS A 789 41.48 -38.50 5.58
C LYS A 789 41.56 -38.63 7.11
N SER A 790 41.97 -37.56 7.79
CA SER A 790 42.10 -37.53 9.26
C SER A 790 40.77 -37.83 9.96
N ARG A 791 39.66 -37.28 9.47
CA ARG A 791 38.33 -37.56 10.04
C ARG A 791 37.88 -39.00 9.81
N LEU A 792 38.13 -39.57 8.64
CA LEU A 792 37.81 -40.97 8.33
C LEU A 792 38.63 -41.93 9.20
N GLU A 793 39.94 -41.70 9.34
CA GLU A 793 40.81 -42.49 10.21
C GLU A 793 40.35 -42.41 11.68
N GLY A 794 39.96 -41.21 12.14
CA GLY A 794 39.47 -40.98 13.49
C GLY A 794 38.18 -41.74 13.86
N VAL A 795 37.41 -42.22 12.87
CA VAL A 795 36.20 -43.03 13.08
C VAL A 795 36.38 -44.50 12.70
N GLY A 796 37.63 -44.93 12.45
CA GLY A 796 37.96 -46.33 12.16
C GLY A 796 37.89 -46.73 10.68
N ILE A 797 37.80 -45.78 9.76
CA ILE A 797 37.95 -46.00 8.32
C ILE A 797 39.43 -45.79 8.00
N THR A 798 40.23 -46.84 8.22
CA THR A 798 41.67 -46.87 7.96
C THR A 798 41.99 -47.83 6.82
N ASN A 799 43.23 -47.85 6.33
CA ASN A 799 43.64 -48.75 5.26
C ASN A 799 43.24 -50.21 5.58
N ASN A 800 42.60 -50.89 4.61
CA ASN A 800 42.16 -52.29 4.71
C ASN A 800 41.00 -52.57 5.70
N HIS A 801 40.14 -51.58 6.00
CA HIS A 801 38.96 -51.77 6.86
C HIS A 801 37.91 -52.76 6.32
N SER A 802 38.05 -53.28 5.08
CA SER A 802 37.18 -54.29 4.46
C SER A 802 35.69 -53.89 4.28
N LYS A 803 35.39 -52.59 4.33
CA LYS A 803 34.03 -52.05 4.16
C LYS A 803 33.87 -51.50 2.75
N ASN A 804 32.64 -51.47 2.26
CA ASN A 804 32.28 -50.84 1.00
C ASN A 804 31.96 -49.35 1.24
N LEU A 805 32.94 -48.47 1.05
CA LEU A 805 32.79 -47.02 1.19
C LEU A 805 32.65 -46.37 -0.19
N ILE A 806 31.49 -45.76 -0.47
CA ILE A 806 31.25 -45.02 -1.71
C ILE A 806 31.16 -43.54 -1.38
N ILE A 807 31.97 -42.73 -2.06
CA ILE A 807 31.91 -41.28 -1.96
C ILE A 807 30.97 -40.74 -3.05
N VAL A 808 30.01 -39.90 -2.68
CA VAL A 808 29.15 -39.12 -3.57
C VAL A 808 29.52 -37.65 -3.40
N ALA A 809 30.22 -37.11 -4.38
CA ALA A 809 30.79 -35.77 -4.31
C ALA A 809 30.18 -34.85 -5.36
N HIS A 810 29.89 -33.61 -4.97
CA HIS A 810 29.36 -32.59 -5.87
C HIS A 810 30.41 -31.51 -6.14
N SER A 811 30.51 -31.08 -7.41
CA SER A 811 31.37 -29.97 -7.84
C SER A 811 32.79 -30.11 -7.27
N MET A 812 33.32 -29.09 -6.58
CA MET A 812 34.64 -29.08 -5.95
C MET A 812 34.90 -30.24 -4.97
N GLY A 813 33.86 -30.79 -4.32
CA GLY A 813 34.00 -31.94 -3.43
C GLY A 813 34.56 -33.17 -4.13
N GLY A 814 34.35 -33.29 -5.45
CA GLY A 814 34.95 -34.33 -6.26
C GLY A 814 36.47 -34.15 -6.39
N LEU A 815 36.97 -32.92 -6.45
CA LEU A 815 38.42 -32.63 -6.47
C LEU A 815 39.07 -32.95 -5.13
N VAL A 816 38.42 -32.58 -4.01
CA VAL A 816 38.86 -32.97 -2.64
C VAL A 816 38.94 -34.49 -2.53
N SER A 817 37.91 -35.19 -3.02
CA SER A 817 37.84 -36.64 -2.99
C SER A 817 38.92 -37.30 -3.88
N ARG A 818 39.13 -36.78 -5.10
CA ARG A 818 40.18 -37.24 -6.01
C ARG A 818 41.57 -37.05 -5.40
N TRP A 819 41.85 -35.89 -4.82
CA TRP A 819 43.14 -35.66 -4.16
C TRP A 819 43.38 -36.63 -3.00
N PHE A 820 42.36 -36.86 -2.18
CA PHE A 820 42.41 -37.85 -1.12
C PHE A 820 42.72 -39.27 -1.66
N ILE A 821 42.01 -39.70 -2.70
CA ILE A 821 42.16 -41.04 -3.29
C ILE A 821 43.52 -41.20 -3.98
N GLU A 822 43.88 -40.26 -4.85
CA GLU A 822 45.00 -40.37 -5.79
C GLU A 822 46.35 -39.94 -5.17
N LYS A 823 46.34 -38.95 -4.27
CA LYS A 823 47.58 -38.37 -3.72
C LYS A 823 47.83 -38.73 -2.25
N LEU A 824 46.78 -39.07 -1.50
CA LEU A 824 46.90 -39.41 -0.07
C LEU A 824 46.67 -40.91 0.22
N SER A 825 46.73 -41.76 -0.81
CA SER A 825 46.52 -43.23 -0.72
C SER A 825 45.14 -43.65 -0.21
N GLY A 826 44.12 -42.79 -0.41
CA GLY A 826 42.74 -43.06 -0.04
C GLY A 826 42.08 -44.18 -0.88
N ASN A 827 42.69 -44.57 -2.01
CA ASN A 827 42.26 -45.72 -2.81
C ASN A 827 42.19 -47.05 -2.03
N SER A 828 42.95 -47.18 -0.93
CA SER A 828 42.87 -48.35 -0.03
C SER A 828 41.74 -48.29 1.01
N MET A 829 41.02 -47.16 1.08
CA MET A 829 39.87 -46.92 1.95
C MET A 829 38.56 -46.79 1.17
N VAL A 830 38.60 -46.28 -0.07
CA VAL A 830 37.40 -45.98 -0.85
C VAL A 830 37.15 -47.07 -1.89
N SER A 831 35.90 -47.54 -2.00
CA SER A 831 35.51 -48.56 -2.97
C SER A 831 35.06 -47.98 -4.30
N LYS A 832 34.48 -46.76 -4.31
CA LYS A 832 34.00 -46.07 -5.51
C LYS A 832 33.85 -44.57 -5.26
N LEU A 833 34.12 -43.76 -6.28
CA LEU A 833 33.79 -42.33 -6.28
C LEU A 833 32.71 -42.04 -7.33
N VAL A 834 31.66 -41.32 -6.93
CA VAL A 834 30.61 -40.78 -7.79
C VAL A 834 30.75 -39.26 -7.77
N MET A 835 30.96 -38.66 -8.94
CA MET A 835 31.15 -37.22 -9.12
C MET A 835 29.95 -36.63 -9.85
N LEU A 836 29.39 -35.54 -9.30
CA LEU A 836 28.27 -34.79 -9.84
C LEU A 836 28.75 -33.40 -10.23
N GLY A 837 28.88 -33.10 -11.53
CA GLY A 837 29.32 -31.78 -12.01
C GLY A 837 30.71 -31.34 -11.55
N THR A 838 31.60 -32.28 -11.23
CA THR A 838 32.96 -31.97 -10.76
C THR A 838 33.80 -31.39 -11.90
N PRO A 839 34.47 -30.22 -11.73
CA PRO A 839 35.32 -29.63 -12.76
C PRO A 839 36.65 -30.35 -12.85
N ASN A 840 36.66 -31.55 -13.46
CA ASN A 840 37.83 -32.41 -13.57
C ASN A 840 38.95 -31.83 -14.46
N ASN A 841 38.63 -30.87 -15.32
CA ASN A 841 39.58 -30.18 -16.19
C ASN A 841 39.43 -28.65 -16.17
N GLY A 842 39.10 -28.08 -15.00
CA GLY A 842 39.00 -26.63 -14.80
C GLY A 842 37.61 -26.05 -14.94
N THR A 843 37.40 -24.89 -14.32
CA THR A 843 36.18 -24.08 -14.51
C THR A 843 36.52 -22.77 -15.23
N PRO A 844 35.64 -22.22 -16.09
CA PRO A 844 35.86 -20.90 -16.67
C PRO A 844 35.65 -19.75 -15.67
N TRP A 845 35.09 -20.03 -14.48
CA TRP A 845 34.84 -19.03 -13.45
C TRP A 845 36.13 -18.72 -12.67
N ALA A 846 36.73 -17.56 -12.97
CA ALA A 846 37.90 -17.05 -12.24
C ALA A 846 37.52 -16.22 -11.00
N ASP A 847 36.26 -15.79 -10.88
CA ASP A 847 35.73 -15.02 -9.75
C ASP A 847 34.35 -15.58 -9.31
N VAL A 848 34.20 -15.78 -8.00
CA VAL A 848 32.95 -16.20 -7.36
C VAL A 848 31.80 -15.22 -7.68
N ARG A 849 32.08 -13.92 -7.78
CA ARG A 849 31.08 -12.88 -8.06
C ARG A 849 30.47 -13.01 -9.46
N ASP A 850 31.29 -13.26 -10.48
CA ASP A 850 30.80 -13.40 -11.87
C ASP A 850 29.86 -14.61 -12.03
N MET A 851 30.15 -15.68 -11.29
CA MET A 851 29.28 -16.85 -11.20
C MET A 851 27.96 -16.51 -10.47
N ALA A 852 28.00 -15.67 -9.44
CA ALA A 852 26.83 -15.18 -8.71
C ALA A 852 25.89 -14.41 -9.64
N GLU A 853 26.44 -13.42 -10.34
CA GLU A 853 25.69 -12.56 -11.23
C GLU A 853 25.00 -13.36 -12.32
N THR A 854 25.70 -14.36 -12.88
CA THR A 854 25.17 -15.26 -13.90
C THR A 854 24.02 -16.12 -13.36
N LEU A 855 24.24 -16.80 -12.24
CA LEU A 855 23.22 -17.67 -11.63
C LEU A 855 21.99 -16.87 -11.17
N LEU A 856 22.19 -15.69 -10.58
CA LEU A 856 21.11 -14.80 -10.18
C LEU A 856 20.36 -14.26 -11.40
N THR A 857 21.05 -13.89 -12.48
CA THR A 857 20.40 -13.49 -13.73
C THR A 857 19.49 -14.60 -14.25
N TYR A 858 19.95 -15.85 -14.29
CA TYR A 858 19.06 -16.96 -14.66
C TYR A 858 17.88 -17.12 -13.69
N ALA A 859 18.11 -16.99 -12.37
CA ALA A 859 17.05 -17.09 -11.37
C ALA A 859 15.97 -16.02 -11.54
N LEU A 860 16.36 -14.75 -11.70
CA LEU A 860 15.47 -13.61 -11.93
C LEU A 860 14.57 -13.80 -13.15
N ASN A 861 15.05 -14.57 -14.15
CA ASN A 861 14.39 -14.75 -15.44
C ASN A 861 13.76 -16.14 -15.62
N GLY A 862 13.38 -16.79 -14.52
CA GLY A 862 12.53 -18.00 -14.53
C GLY A 862 13.24 -19.32 -14.22
N ALA A 863 14.52 -19.28 -13.84
CA ALA A 863 15.27 -20.46 -13.38
C ALA A 863 15.49 -20.45 -11.85
N ALA A 864 14.49 -20.01 -11.08
CA ALA A 864 14.57 -19.88 -9.62
C ALA A 864 14.96 -21.19 -8.88
N PHE A 865 14.81 -22.35 -9.53
CA PHE A 865 15.26 -23.64 -9.01
C PHE A 865 16.79 -23.77 -8.88
N LEU A 866 17.56 -22.91 -9.55
CA LEU A 866 19.02 -22.85 -9.47
C LEU A 866 19.48 -22.20 -8.15
N LYS A 867 19.12 -22.75 -7.00
CA LYS A 867 19.38 -22.16 -5.66
C LYS A 867 20.85 -21.81 -5.28
N PRO A 868 21.93 -22.32 -5.91
CA PRO A 868 23.30 -22.00 -5.46
C PRO A 868 23.67 -20.51 -5.43
N TRP A 869 22.98 -19.63 -6.17
CA TRP A 869 23.26 -18.18 -6.19
C TRP A 869 23.20 -17.51 -4.81
N MET A 870 22.30 -17.94 -3.91
CA MET A 870 22.14 -17.36 -2.55
C MET A 870 23.45 -17.36 -1.74
N PHE A 871 24.21 -18.45 -1.83
CA PHE A 871 25.47 -18.61 -1.12
C PHE A 871 26.56 -17.70 -1.67
N VAL A 872 26.55 -17.50 -2.99
CA VAL A 872 27.55 -16.72 -3.71
C VAL A 872 27.38 -15.23 -3.41
N LEU A 873 26.15 -14.76 -3.17
CA LEU A 873 25.87 -13.37 -2.79
C LEU A 873 26.44 -12.99 -1.43
N ASN A 874 26.28 -13.86 -0.42
CA ASN A 874 26.90 -13.68 0.90
C ASN A 874 28.42 -13.55 0.83
N ILE A 875 29.06 -14.17 -0.18
CA ILE A 875 30.51 -14.10 -0.37
C ILE A 875 30.89 -12.89 -1.22
N ALA A 876 30.11 -12.58 -2.26
CA ALA A 876 30.30 -11.41 -3.12
C ALA A 876 30.31 -10.09 -2.34
N GLY A 877 29.46 -9.96 -1.31
CA GLY A 877 29.45 -8.81 -0.39
C GLY A 877 30.66 -8.71 0.56
N LYS A 878 31.41 -9.80 0.74
CA LYS A 878 32.59 -9.91 1.64
C LYS A 878 33.92 -9.77 0.92
N ILE A 879 33.94 -9.83 -0.41
CA ILE A 879 35.16 -9.74 -1.22
C ILE A 879 35.54 -8.27 -1.44
N ALA A 880 36.03 -7.63 -0.38
CA ALA A 880 36.88 -6.45 -0.47
C ALA A 880 38.38 -6.81 -0.24
N GLY A 881 38.71 -8.10 -0.02
CA GLY A 881 40.01 -8.53 0.54
C GLY A 881 40.77 -9.67 -0.17
N GLY A 882 40.37 -10.11 -1.37
CA GLY A 882 41.24 -10.95 -2.23
C GLY A 882 41.52 -12.41 -1.83
N ALA A 883 40.81 -13.00 -0.88
CA ALA A 883 41.03 -14.39 -0.44
C ALA A 883 39.98 -15.38 -1.00
N GLN A 884 40.12 -15.79 -2.27
CA GLN A 884 39.40 -16.92 -2.89
C GLN A 884 40.41 -18.03 -3.27
N VAL A 885 40.98 -18.72 -2.28
CA VAL A 885 42.12 -19.64 -2.49
C VAL A 885 41.71 -20.85 -3.35
N THR A 886 40.58 -21.48 -3.03
CA THR A 886 40.08 -22.69 -3.71
C THR A 886 39.56 -22.44 -5.13
N LEU A 887 38.93 -21.29 -5.39
CA LEU A 887 38.45 -20.96 -6.74
C LEU A 887 39.64 -20.78 -7.70
N LYS A 888 40.71 -20.12 -7.25
CA LYS A 888 41.97 -20.02 -8.01
C LYS A 888 42.58 -21.40 -8.28
N GLN A 889 42.44 -22.35 -7.36
CA GLN A 889 42.93 -23.73 -7.55
C GLN A 889 42.14 -24.53 -8.59
N MET A 890 40.91 -24.10 -8.92
CA MET A 890 40.09 -24.69 -9.99
C MET A 890 40.27 -23.99 -11.35
N ASP A 891 41.18 -23.02 -11.45
CA ASP A 891 41.57 -22.43 -12.73
C ASP A 891 42.17 -23.51 -13.64
N LYS A 892 41.75 -23.53 -14.91
CA LYS A 892 42.15 -24.57 -15.85
C LYS A 892 43.66 -24.60 -16.12
N ASP A 893 44.28 -23.42 -16.21
CA ASP A 893 45.65 -23.28 -16.69
C ASP A 893 46.68 -23.28 -15.55
N THR A 894 46.30 -22.72 -14.40
CA THR A 894 47.17 -22.50 -13.23
C THR A 894 46.79 -23.34 -12.00
N GLY A 895 45.66 -24.04 -12.04
CA GLY A 895 45.13 -24.81 -10.92
C GLY A 895 45.77 -26.19 -10.70
N ILE A 896 45.10 -27.01 -9.89
CA ILE A 896 45.61 -28.30 -9.39
C ILE A 896 45.66 -29.42 -10.44
N TYR A 897 45.14 -29.17 -11.64
CA TYR A 897 44.92 -30.19 -12.66
C TYR A 897 46.19 -30.83 -13.20
N LYS A 898 47.33 -30.11 -13.20
CA LYS A 898 48.61 -30.72 -13.60
C LYS A 898 49.00 -31.87 -12.67
N ALA A 899 48.65 -31.78 -11.38
CA ALA A 899 48.90 -32.83 -10.41
C ALA A 899 47.83 -33.94 -10.46
N LEU A 900 46.55 -33.59 -10.59
CA LEU A 900 45.46 -34.58 -10.62
C LEU A 900 45.31 -35.32 -11.96
N ASN A 901 45.66 -34.70 -13.09
CA ASN A 901 45.49 -35.28 -14.42
C ASN A 901 46.83 -35.80 -15.00
N ASP A 902 47.75 -36.25 -14.14
CA ASP A 902 49.08 -36.77 -14.52
C ASP A 902 49.06 -38.20 -15.11
N GLY A 903 47.89 -38.83 -15.17
CA GLY A 903 47.68 -40.17 -15.72
C GLY A 903 47.81 -41.31 -14.70
N THR A 904 48.01 -40.99 -13.41
CA THR A 904 48.02 -41.99 -12.33
C THR A 904 46.66 -42.70 -12.24
N ASP A 905 46.67 -44.04 -12.23
CA ASP A 905 45.44 -44.83 -12.07
C ASP A 905 44.99 -44.83 -10.60
N PRO A 906 43.76 -44.37 -10.27
CA PRO A 906 43.24 -44.40 -8.90
C PRO A 906 42.98 -45.82 -8.37
N GLN A 907 43.02 -46.83 -9.23
CA GLN A 907 42.80 -48.25 -8.93
C GLN A 907 41.39 -48.59 -8.40
N ILE A 908 40.47 -47.63 -8.42
CA ILE A 908 39.07 -47.80 -8.00
C ILE A 908 38.11 -47.23 -9.08
N PRO A 909 36.87 -47.72 -9.18
CA PRO A 909 35.91 -47.22 -10.17
C PRO A 909 35.45 -45.79 -9.87
N TYR A 910 35.41 -44.96 -10.92
CA TYR A 910 34.80 -43.62 -10.91
C TYR A 910 33.51 -43.61 -11.75
N ILE A 911 32.48 -42.93 -11.27
CA ILE A 911 31.26 -42.59 -12.03
C ILE A 911 31.18 -41.07 -12.12
N ILE A 912 31.00 -40.52 -13.32
CA ILE A 912 30.92 -39.09 -13.58
C ILE A 912 29.54 -38.79 -14.18
N ILE A 913 28.80 -37.89 -13.53
CA ILE A 913 27.49 -37.43 -13.99
C ILE A 913 27.59 -35.97 -14.41
N ALA A 914 27.29 -35.68 -15.68
CA ALA A 914 27.34 -34.35 -16.27
C ALA A 914 25.93 -33.87 -16.64
N GLY A 915 25.49 -32.74 -16.08
CA GLY A 915 24.18 -32.15 -16.40
C GLY A 915 24.26 -31.15 -17.57
N ASN A 916 23.16 -30.98 -18.30
CA ASN A 916 23.04 -29.94 -19.33
C ASN A 916 21.86 -29.00 -19.03
N THR A 917 22.15 -27.79 -18.57
CA THR A 917 21.14 -26.80 -18.16
C THR A 917 20.43 -26.13 -19.33
N GLN A 918 21.01 -26.19 -20.54
CA GLN A 918 20.34 -25.73 -21.77
C GLN A 918 19.01 -26.44 -22.02
N ASN A 919 18.87 -27.67 -21.51
CA ASN A 919 17.66 -28.47 -21.67
C ASN A 919 16.60 -28.21 -20.60
N ILE A 920 16.90 -27.39 -19.58
CA ILE A 920 16.10 -27.28 -18.35
C ILE A 920 15.73 -25.82 -18.05
N ILE A 921 16.55 -24.85 -18.47
CA ILE A 921 16.33 -23.42 -18.21
C ILE A 921 15.33 -22.82 -19.23
N PRO A 922 14.19 -22.26 -18.77
CA PRO A 922 13.29 -21.50 -19.63
C PRO A 922 13.97 -20.25 -20.20
N ASN A 923 13.65 -19.86 -21.44
CA ASN A 923 14.17 -18.66 -22.11
C ASN A 923 15.71 -18.56 -22.17
N TYR A 924 16.42 -19.71 -22.13
CA TYR A 924 17.88 -19.77 -22.10
C TYR A 924 18.56 -18.86 -23.13
N GLU A 925 18.11 -18.88 -24.40
CA GLU A 925 18.71 -18.08 -25.47
C GLU A 925 18.63 -16.55 -25.24
N LYS A 926 17.47 -16.06 -24.75
CA LYS A 926 17.30 -14.63 -24.46
C LYS A 926 18.15 -14.20 -23.27
N THR A 927 18.17 -14.99 -22.21
CA THR A 927 18.98 -14.72 -21.02
C THR A 927 20.47 -14.76 -21.34
N ALA A 928 20.91 -15.72 -22.17
CA ALA A 928 22.28 -15.82 -22.66
C ALA A 928 22.69 -14.61 -23.51
N SER A 929 21.82 -14.16 -24.43
CA SER A 929 22.03 -12.94 -25.24
C SER A 929 22.13 -11.66 -24.38
N ALA A 930 21.30 -11.54 -23.34
CA ALA A 930 21.40 -10.43 -22.41
C ALA A 930 22.71 -10.45 -21.61
N LEU A 931 23.09 -11.61 -21.05
CA LEU A 931 24.37 -11.82 -20.35
C LEU A 931 25.56 -11.47 -21.26
N GLN A 932 25.47 -11.82 -22.55
CA GLN A 932 26.47 -11.44 -23.55
C GLN A 932 26.69 -9.93 -23.63
N ARG A 933 25.60 -9.16 -23.73
CA ARG A 933 25.69 -7.70 -23.79
C ARG A 933 26.22 -7.11 -22.49
N ILE A 934 25.77 -7.61 -21.34
CA ILE A 934 26.18 -7.13 -20.01
C ILE A 934 27.69 -7.31 -19.82
N PHE A 935 28.21 -8.51 -20.03
CA PHE A 935 29.64 -8.78 -19.86
C PHE A 935 30.52 -8.07 -20.89
N THR A 936 30.01 -7.85 -22.11
CA THR A 936 30.71 -7.03 -23.12
C THR A 936 30.85 -5.57 -22.67
N ARG A 937 29.86 -5.01 -21.98
CA ARG A 937 29.87 -3.63 -21.46
C ARG A 937 30.84 -3.46 -20.28
N LEU A 938 30.91 -4.42 -19.37
CA LEU A 938 31.76 -4.41 -18.17
C LEU A 938 33.28 -4.47 -18.44
N ARG A 939 33.73 -4.39 -19.70
CA ARG A 939 35.15 -4.45 -20.14
C ARG A 939 35.97 -5.63 -19.61
N LYS A 940 35.35 -6.69 -19.05
CA LYS A 940 35.97 -8.00 -18.77
C LYS A 940 36.16 -8.83 -20.05
N ARG A 941 36.64 -8.22 -21.14
CA ARG A 941 36.71 -8.84 -22.49
C ARG A 941 37.38 -10.23 -22.49
N GLY A 942 38.46 -10.41 -21.72
CA GLY A 942 39.19 -11.68 -21.67
C GLY A 942 38.47 -12.83 -20.96
N LEU A 943 37.62 -12.54 -19.97
CA LEU A 943 36.79 -13.53 -19.27
C LEU A 943 35.51 -13.85 -20.06
N TYR A 944 35.01 -12.88 -20.83
CA TYR A 944 33.82 -13.06 -21.65
C TYR A 944 34.06 -13.91 -22.89
N ASP A 945 35.17 -13.74 -23.59
CA ASP A 945 35.48 -14.57 -24.78
C ASP A 945 35.54 -16.06 -24.40
N THR A 946 36.06 -16.38 -23.21
CA THR A 946 36.04 -17.74 -22.66
C THR A 946 34.64 -18.17 -22.23
N LEU A 947 33.86 -17.36 -21.50
CA LEU A 947 32.48 -17.70 -21.10
C LEU A 947 31.52 -17.85 -22.31
N ASP A 948 31.65 -17.04 -23.36
CA ASP A 948 30.88 -17.16 -24.63
C ASP A 948 31.16 -18.47 -25.37
N LEU A 949 32.44 -18.82 -25.51
CA LEU A 949 32.87 -20.06 -26.18
C LEU A 949 32.57 -21.34 -25.38
N VAL A 950 32.59 -21.23 -24.04
CA VAL A 950 32.61 -22.39 -23.13
C VAL A 950 31.24 -22.59 -22.46
N LEU A 951 30.54 -21.52 -22.06
CA LEU A 951 29.30 -21.60 -21.29
C LEU A 951 28.02 -21.38 -22.11
N PHE A 952 28.06 -20.58 -23.18
CA PHE A 952 26.86 -20.28 -23.97
C PHE A 952 26.77 -21.10 -25.28
N LYS A 953 27.89 -21.67 -25.74
CA LYS A 953 27.99 -22.45 -26.99
C LYS A 953 28.16 -23.96 -26.84
N GLN A 954 28.42 -24.46 -25.62
CA GLN A 954 28.64 -25.89 -25.35
C GLN A 954 27.72 -26.38 -24.22
N ALA A 955 27.41 -27.68 -24.19
CA ALA A 955 26.65 -28.28 -23.08
C ALA A 955 27.40 -28.12 -21.74
N ASN A 956 26.70 -27.62 -20.72
CA ASN A 956 27.25 -27.28 -19.41
C ASN A 956 26.15 -27.26 -18.33
N ASP A 957 26.55 -27.19 -17.07
CA ASP A 957 25.64 -27.10 -15.91
C ASP A 957 25.53 -25.68 -15.31
N VAL A 958 25.79 -24.63 -16.11
CA VAL A 958 26.00 -23.22 -15.73
C VAL A 958 27.33 -22.95 -14.99
N ALA A 959 27.89 -23.93 -14.27
CA ALA A 959 29.15 -23.75 -13.56
C ALA A 959 30.34 -24.31 -14.36
N VAL A 960 30.17 -25.44 -15.04
CA VAL A 960 31.23 -26.23 -15.65
C VAL A 960 30.73 -26.83 -16.96
N THR A 961 31.60 -26.92 -17.97
CA THR A 961 31.25 -27.61 -19.22
C THR A 961 31.25 -29.11 -19.07
N ASN A 962 30.40 -29.79 -19.85
CA ASN A 962 30.42 -31.25 -19.93
C ASN A 962 31.80 -31.78 -20.28
N LYS A 963 32.53 -31.09 -21.15
CA LYS A 963 33.91 -31.43 -21.50
C LYS A 963 34.81 -31.45 -20.26
N SER A 964 34.79 -30.39 -19.45
CA SER A 964 35.59 -30.35 -18.22
C SER A 964 35.11 -31.35 -17.18
N ILE A 965 33.80 -31.62 -17.11
CA ILE A 965 33.25 -32.61 -16.18
C ILE A 965 33.78 -34.02 -16.47
N ILE A 966 33.84 -34.42 -17.75
CA ILE A 966 34.19 -35.80 -18.13
C ILE A 966 35.70 -36.04 -18.32
N GLU A 967 36.50 -34.99 -18.53
CA GLU A 967 37.94 -35.11 -18.80
C GLU A 967 38.79 -35.22 -17.52
N CYS A 968 39.10 -36.45 -17.07
CA CYS A 968 40.04 -36.72 -15.97
C CYS A 968 41.47 -37.02 -16.46
N GLY A 969 41.96 -36.30 -17.47
CA GLY A 969 43.27 -36.58 -18.08
C GLY A 969 43.31 -37.84 -18.94
N ASN A 970 44.50 -38.44 -19.13
CA ASN A 970 44.66 -39.65 -19.96
C ASN A 970 44.28 -40.92 -19.19
N VAL A 971 42.98 -41.27 -19.21
CA VAL A 971 42.42 -42.45 -18.51
C VAL A 971 42.57 -43.77 -19.28
N THR A 972 43.27 -43.79 -20.42
CA THR A 972 43.33 -44.97 -21.30
C THR A 972 44.04 -46.17 -20.65
N THR A 973 44.95 -45.91 -19.72
CA THR A 973 45.74 -46.91 -18.98
C THR A 973 45.09 -47.33 -17.65
N TRP A 974 43.95 -46.75 -17.28
CA TRP A 974 43.30 -47.07 -16.01
C TRP A 974 42.67 -48.47 -16.05
N LYS A 975 42.86 -49.21 -14.96
CA LYS A 975 42.25 -50.52 -14.75
C LYS A 975 40.72 -50.44 -14.77
N HIS A 976 40.17 -49.37 -14.19
CA HIS A 976 38.74 -49.07 -14.19
C HIS A 976 38.50 -47.73 -14.90
N LYS A 977 38.10 -47.79 -16.17
CA LYS A 977 37.74 -46.57 -16.92
C LYS A 977 36.53 -45.89 -16.27
N PRO A 978 36.49 -44.55 -16.19
CA PRO A 978 35.33 -43.84 -15.66
C PRO A 978 34.05 -44.15 -16.43
N GLU A 979 32.97 -44.41 -15.71
CA GLU A 979 31.62 -44.53 -16.27
C GLU A 979 31.03 -43.12 -16.42
N LEU A 980 30.55 -42.78 -17.61
CA LEU A 980 29.98 -41.45 -17.91
C LEU A 980 28.45 -41.54 -18.02
N VAL A 981 27.75 -40.63 -17.33
CA VAL A 981 26.29 -40.48 -17.34
C VAL A 981 25.96 -39.03 -17.71
N TYR A 982 25.03 -38.85 -18.66
CA TYR A 982 24.57 -37.54 -19.16
C TYR A 982 23.11 -37.27 -18.82
#